data_AF-A0A914HIV1-F1
#
_entry.id   AF-A0A914HIV1-F1
#
_cell.length_a   1.000
_cell.length_b   1.000
_cell.length_c   1.000
_cell.angle_alpha   90.00
_cell.angle_beta   90.00
_cell.angle_gamma   90.00
#
_symmetry.space_group_name_H-M   'P 1'
#
loop_
_entity.id
_entity.type
_entity.pdbx_description
1 polymer ?
#
loop_
_entity_poly.entity_id
_entity_poly.type
_entity_poly.pdbx_seq_one_letter_code
_entity_poly.pdbx_strand_id
1 'polypeptide(L)'
;MAEFPCDPAMSKMIIASEKYECSEEIITIAAMLSVNAAVFYRPKAMVIHADTARKGFWSSCGDHLTLLNVYNKWRETNFSMQWCIENFVQHRTMKRARDIRDQLEGLLERVEIEPKSSTDSMAIQKTVTAGYFHNLASLDKGGQYKTVKNRHTVQVHPNSCLFEDRLRWVIYYELVFTSKEFMREIIECDPKWIAEVAPHYYQQNQLEDSTSKKMPKQIGKAKSELVIVSQISVLEVTQTSTFDEAGFPVRGGLYDPLLGTSEGHCETCGLQGFHCPGHFGHIRLTVPVFNPLFYTFTLNMMKASCLRFWSARVMNCSEIDAFIAELKGMANTEQLLRREGRESEKVQQKNDVAERNAMVKAFVRDHLQPNGELRNDSGRTFLLDFTKQTTTDRMKKEVAKKRLGEATVNRIFEEAKALDEPKRIGLVSSEDDRPDLGFMSMDIDEFELKEAKYGKTSTLFTNNTLIDPLDISDKLLTEQLRQVINGQCDKLAWRAAEVREHFRLVWQRESILIRRLFPFFDENGLSSENKRSNVPSKSFPTDSLFIETVIVEPSRYRPIRCFKGERFEHPATSPFGRGKRGKAEGRIVGKTLNEKLHNAYQELQMRTNALFDRAANRVDAKGSQPGLKQLLEKKEGLFRMHMMGKRVNFACRSVITPDPYLDIDEIGIPELFARRLTFPEPISSLNHRLLKEWVRRGPDHHPGANFVEFSGTIGKPPTRVKVPFGRESTKERGYLSTKLRMGDVSNVHAMPDYVLRQLQNGDKLLMNRQPSLHKPSIMGHRARVLTGQNALRMNYAPCKAYNADFDGDEMNGHFIQNRVAQCEASELANVGNNYLVPKDGTPILGLIQDHVISGVLMTIRGQFFSKEDFMHLILAAFAQTKRRLHIPPPAIVWPEKLWSGKQLEK
;
A
#
# COMPACT_ATOMS: atom_id res chain seq x y z
N MET A 1 -37.11 30.05 -16.98
CA MET A 1 -37.09 28.64 -16.53
C MET A 1 -38.50 28.06 -16.37
N ALA A 2 -39.44 28.75 -15.70
CA ALA A 2 -40.80 28.24 -15.46
C ALA A 2 -41.67 28.09 -16.74
N GLU A 3 -41.35 28.82 -17.80
CA GLU A 3 -42.06 28.76 -19.10
C GLU A 3 -41.85 27.46 -19.88
N PHE A 4 -40.77 26.71 -19.61
CA PHE A 4 -40.50 25.44 -20.29
C PHE A 4 -41.13 24.27 -19.51
N PRO A 5 -41.91 23.38 -20.16
CA PRO A 5 -42.55 22.23 -19.52
C PRO A 5 -41.58 21.06 -19.30
N CYS A 6 -40.35 21.36 -18.87
CA CYS A 6 -39.25 20.41 -18.69
C CYS A 6 -38.73 20.48 -17.25
N ASP A 7 -37.91 19.50 -16.85
CA ASP A 7 -37.24 19.54 -15.56
C ASP A 7 -36.31 20.76 -15.46
N PRO A 8 -36.03 21.28 -14.24
CA PRO A 8 -35.22 22.48 -14.08
C PRO A 8 -33.82 22.40 -14.72
N ALA A 9 -33.21 21.21 -14.80
CA ALA A 9 -31.88 21.06 -15.40
C ALA A 9 -31.96 21.18 -16.92
N MET A 10 -32.93 20.54 -17.56
CA MET A 10 -33.20 20.67 -18.99
C MET A 10 -33.62 22.09 -19.37
N SER A 11 -34.49 22.73 -18.59
CA SER A 11 -34.89 24.13 -18.81
C SER A 11 -33.70 25.09 -18.71
N LYS A 12 -32.75 24.81 -17.81
CA LYS A 12 -31.50 25.59 -17.71
C LYS A 12 -30.56 25.33 -18.90
N MET A 13 -30.49 24.09 -19.40
CA MET A 13 -29.73 23.75 -20.61
C MET A 13 -30.25 24.53 -21.82
N ILE A 14 -31.57 24.60 -22.01
CA ILE A 14 -32.19 25.33 -23.13
C ILE A 14 -31.88 26.83 -23.03
N ILE A 15 -32.00 27.44 -21.85
CA ILE A 15 -31.69 28.87 -21.68
C ILE A 15 -30.18 29.14 -21.88
N ALA A 16 -29.32 28.25 -21.41
CA ALA A 16 -27.87 28.40 -21.58
C ALA A 16 -27.42 28.31 -23.05
N SER A 17 -28.26 27.76 -23.95
CA SER A 17 -27.93 27.63 -25.37
C SER A 17 -27.80 28.96 -26.10
N GLU A 18 -28.44 30.02 -25.59
CA GLU A 18 -28.30 31.39 -26.12
C GLU A 18 -26.85 31.89 -25.96
N LYS A 19 -26.24 31.67 -24.79
CA LYS A 19 -24.87 32.10 -24.49
C LYS A 19 -23.82 31.45 -25.40
N TYR A 20 -24.08 30.22 -25.84
CA TYR A 20 -23.14 29.42 -26.64
C TYR A 20 -23.60 29.27 -28.12
N GLU A 21 -24.65 29.99 -28.52
CA GLU A 21 -25.19 30.06 -29.88
C GLU A 21 -25.55 28.69 -30.52
N CYS A 22 -26.05 27.74 -29.72
CA CYS A 22 -26.34 26.36 -30.15
C CYS A 22 -27.79 25.90 -29.88
N SER A 23 -28.72 26.85 -29.92
CA SER A 23 -30.13 26.64 -29.54
C SER A 23 -30.86 25.58 -30.37
N GLU A 24 -30.62 25.49 -31.69
CA GLU A 24 -31.29 24.51 -32.55
C GLU A 24 -30.91 23.05 -32.20
N GLU A 25 -29.63 22.82 -31.92
CA GLU A 25 -29.13 21.51 -31.54
C GLU A 25 -29.64 21.13 -30.14
N ILE A 26 -29.69 22.08 -29.21
CA ILE A 26 -30.08 21.85 -27.82
C ILE A 26 -31.56 21.53 -27.68
N ILE A 27 -32.46 22.20 -28.41
CA ILE A 27 -33.89 21.82 -28.40
C ILE A 27 -34.11 20.43 -28.99
N THR A 28 -33.30 20.05 -29.99
CA THR A 28 -33.36 18.73 -30.61
C THR A 28 -32.88 17.66 -29.62
N ILE A 29 -31.78 17.92 -28.91
CA ILE A 29 -31.27 17.05 -27.84
C ILE A 29 -32.29 16.93 -26.70
N ALA A 30 -32.87 18.04 -26.24
CA ALA A 30 -33.88 18.05 -25.17
C ALA A 30 -35.12 17.22 -25.55
N ALA A 31 -35.59 17.35 -26.80
CA ALA A 31 -36.71 16.57 -27.32
C ALA A 31 -36.38 15.07 -27.39
N MET A 32 -35.16 14.71 -27.84
CA MET A 32 -34.71 13.32 -27.90
C MET A 32 -34.52 12.69 -26.51
N LEU A 33 -33.97 13.45 -25.54
CA LEU A 33 -33.81 13.00 -24.15
C LEU A 33 -35.17 12.72 -23.48
N SER A 34 -36.19 13.53 -23.80
CA SER A 34 -37.55 13.39 -23.25
C SER A 34 -38.24 12.08 -23.68
N VAL A 35 -37.80 11.43 -24.77
CA VAL A 35 -38.40 10.17 -25.29
C VAL A 35 -37.42 8.98 -25.24
N ASN A 36 -36.27 9.16 -24.57
CA ASN A 36 -35.08 8.31 -24.72
C ASN A 36 -35.28 6.81 -24.42
N ALA A 37 -36.18 6.44 -23.49
CA ALA A 37 -36.38 5.05 -23.10
C ALA A 37 -36.82 4.09 -24.23
N ALA A 38 -37.18 4.60 -25.41
CA ALA A 38 -37.73 3.82 -26.53
C ALA A 38 -37.21 4.19 -27.94
N VAL A 39 -36.06 4.85 -28.08
CA VAL A 39 -35.56 5.27 -29.42
C VAL A 39 -35.14 4.06 -30.27
N PHE A 40 -34.31 3.19 -29.73
CA PHE A 40 -33.82 2.00 -30.42
C PHE A 40 -34.59 0.75 -29.99
N TYR A 41 -34.85 -0.16 -30.92
CA TYR A 41 -35.35 -1.50 -30.60
C TYR A 41 -34.38 -2.58 -31.10
N ARG A 42 -34.28 -3.70 -30.38
CA ARG A 42 -33.29 -4.76 -30.64
C ARG A 42 -33.99 -6.12 -30.79
N PRO A 43 -34.42 -6.51 -32.02
CA PRO A 43 -35.05 -7.80 -32.26
C PRO A 43 -34.08 -8.95 -31.98
N LYS A 44 -34.54 -10.00 -31.27
CA LYS A 44 -33.69 -11.16 -30.90
C LYS A 44 -33.03 -11.86 -32.10
N ALA A 45 -33.70 -11.85 -33.27
CA ALA A 45 -33.20 -12.48 -34.49
C ALA A 45 -32.15 -11.63 -35.26
N MET A 46 -32.11 -10.31 -35.04
CA MET A 46 -31.28 -9.37 -35.82
C MET A 46 -30.39 -8.51 -34.92
N VAL A 47 -29.90 -9.09 -33.82
CA VAL A 47 -29.09 -8.40 -32.81
C VAL A 47 -27.85 -7.73 -33.40
N ILE A 48 -27.10 -8.44 -34.25
CA ILE A 48 -25.84 -7.94 -34.82
C ILE A 48 -26.10 -6.76 -35.77
N HIS A 49 -27.14 -6.84 -36.61
CA HIS A 49 -27.50 -5.77 -37.54
C HIS A 49 -27.98 -4.51 -36.78
N ALA A 50 -28.77 -4.68 -35.72
CA ALA A 50 -29.21 -3.58 -34.88
C ALA A 50 -28.04 -2.90 -34.15
N ASP A 51 -27.09 -3.67 -33.62
CA ASP A 51 -25.91 -3.12 -32.94
C ASP A 51 -24.97 -2.40 -33.94
N THR A 52 -24.80 -2.93 -35.16
CA THR A 52 -24.01 -2.27 -36.23
C THR A 52 -24.66 -0.99 -36.72
N ALA A 53 -25.97 -0.97 -36.97
CA ALA A 53 -26.70 0.23 -37.35
C ALA A 53 -26.58 1.32 -36.27
N ARG A 54 -26.70 0.94 -34.99
CA ARG A 54 -26.54 1.86 -33.86
C ARG A 54 -25.14 2.46 -33.77
N LYS A 55 -24.09 1.66 -34.00
CA LYS A 55 -22.69 2.14 -34.04
C LYS A 55 -22.46 3.19 -35.11
N GLY A 56 -23.20 3.16 -36.22
CA GLY A 56 -23.13 4.15 -37.29
C GLY A 56 -23.59 5.57 -36.91
N PHE A 57 -24.16 5.76 -35.72
CA PHE A 57 -24.57 7.07 -35.20
C PHE A 57 -23.64 7.62 -34.11
N TRP A 58 -22.72 6.79 -33.58
CA TRP A 58 -21.89 7.14 -32.43
C TRP A 58 -21.02 8.36 -32.69
N SER A 59 -20.99 9.27 -31.71
CA SER A 59 -20.07 10.40 -31.67
C SER A 59 -19.08 10.21 -30.53
N SER A 60 -17.80 10.50 -30.77
CA SER A 60 -16.73 10.39 -29.76
C SER A 60 -16.94 11.32 -28.56
N CYS A 61 -17.76 12.36 -28.73
CA CYS A 61 -18.02 13.36 -27.71
C CYS A 61 -19.12 12.96 -26.71
N GLY A 62 -19.96 11.96 -27.03
CA GLY A 62 -20.98 11.42 -26.13
C GLY A 62 -22.33 11.04 -26.77
N ASP A 63 -23.22 10.53 -25.92
CA ASP A 63 -24.54 10.01 -26.31
C ASP A 63 -25.52 11.11 -26.75
N HIS A 64 -25.43 12.30 -26.15
CA HIS A 64 -26.28 13.45 -26.51
C HIS A 64 -26.12 13.84 -27.99
N LEU A 65 -24.88 13.86 -28.47
CA LEU A 65 -24.56 14.11 -29.88
C LEU A 65 -24.93 12.92 -30.77
N THR A 66 -24.88 11.71 -30.22
CA THR A 66 -25.36 10.51 -30.92
C THR A 66 -26.87 10.60 -31.19
N LEU A 67 -27.67 11.07 -30.21
CA LEU A 67 -29.11 11.30 -30.38
C LEU A 67 -29.40 12.41 -31.39
N LEU A 68 -28.60 13.49 -31.38
CA LEU A 68 -28.68 14.56 -32.37
C LEU A 68 -28.42 14.03 -33.79
N ASN A 69 -27.40 13.19 -33.97
CA ASN A 69 -27.07 12.58 -35.26
C ASN A 69 -28.21 11.69 -35.80
N VAL A 70 -28.89 10.94 -34.93
CA VAL A 70 -30.06 10.12 -35.31
C VAL A 70 -31.18 11.01 -35.82
N TYR A 71 -31.51 12.10 -35.10
CA TYR A 71 -32.57 13.01 -35.49
C TYR A 71 -32.26 13.73 -36.81
N ASN A 72 -31.02 14.21 -36.97
CA ASN A 72 -30.60 14.93 -38.19
C ASN A 72 -30.64 14.04 -39.43
N LYS A 73 -30.11 12.80 -39.35
CA LYS A 73 -30.21 11.84 -40.45
C LYS A 73 -31.66 11.49 -40.78
N TRP A 74 -32.54 11.40 -39.78
CA TRP A 74 -33.97 11.19 -40.02
C TRP A 74 -34.63 12.39 -40.71
N ARG A 75 -34.29 13.62 -40.28
CA ARG A 75 -34.74 14.89 -40.88
C ARG A 75 -34.33 14.99 -42.34
N GLU A 76 -33.09 14.62 -42.68
CA GLU A 76 -32.58 14.61 -44.07
C GLU A 76 -33.39 13.68 -44.99
N THR A 77 -33.91 12.58 -44.47
CA THR A 77 -34.79 11.66 -45.22
C THR A 77 -36.25 12.11 -45.33
N ASN A 78 -36.54 13.38 -44.99
CA ASN A 78 -37.90 13.91 -44.90
C ASN A 78 -38.79 13.09 -43.95
N PHE A 79 -38.24 12.67 -42.80
CA PHE A 79 -38.98 11.95 -41.76
C PHE A 79 -39.53 10.59 -42.21
N SER A 80 -38.79 9.86 -43.04
CA SER A 80 -39.22 8.58 -43.61
C SER A 80 -39.43 7.50 -42.54
N MET A 81 -40.59 6.82 -42.59
CA MET A 81 -40.87 5.64 -41.77
C MET A 81 -39.99 4.45 -42.17
N GLN A 82 -39.70 4.33 -43.47
CA GLN A 82 -38.88 3.24 -44.01
C GLN A 82 -37.45 3.31 -43.46
N TRP A 83 -36.88 4.51 -43.40
CA TRP A 83 -35.56 4.74 -42.82
C TRP A 83 -35.47 4.32 -41.34
N CYS A 84 -36.52 4.58 -40.56
CA CYS A 84 -36.58 4.15 -39.16
C CYS A 84 -36.53 2.63 -39.02
N ILE A 85 -37.23 1.90 -39.90
CA ILE A 85 -37.25 0.43 -39.88
C ILE A 85 -35.86 -0.13 -40.22
N GLU A 86 -35.21 0.43 -41.25
CA GLU A 86 -33.87 0.00 -41.70
C GLU A 86 -32.79 0.24 -40.64
N ASN A 87 -32.92 1.31 -39.84
CA ASN A 87 -31.95 1.68 -38.81
C ASN A 87 -32.36 1.22 -37.39
N PHE A 88 -33.38 0.37 -37.26
CA PHE A 88 -33.87 -0.15 -35.97
C PHE A 88 -34.27 0.95 -34.96
N VAL A 89 -34.84 2.05 -35.46
CA VAL A 89 -35.36 3.19 -34.70
C VAL A 89 -36.89 3.14 -34.65
N GLN A 90 -37.50 3.44 -33.51
CA GLN A 90 -38.95 3.44 -33.37
C GLN A 90 -39.59 4.71 -33.95
N HIS A 91 -40.28 4.60 -35.09
CA HIS A 91 -40.93 5.74 -35.76
C HIS A 91 -41.95 6.49 -34.86
N ARG A 92 -42.71 5.77 -34.02
CA ARG A 92 -43.67 6.41 -33.08
C ARG A 92 -42.97 7.31 -32.06
N THR A 93 -41.80 6.88 -31.57
CA THR A 93 -40.96 7.62 -30.63
C THR A 93 -40.38 8.87 -31.31
N MET A 94 -39.87 8.73 -32.54
CA MET A 94 -39.33 9.85 -33.32
C MET A 94 -40.39 10.90 -33.66
N LYS A 95 -41.62 10.48 -33.98
CA LYS A 95 -42.75 11.41 -34.20
C LYS A 95 -43.04 12.24 -32.94
N ARG A 96 -43.10 11.60 -31.76
CA ARG A 96 -43.27 12.32 -30.48
C ARG A 96 -42.11 13.28 -30.21
N ALA A 97 -40.87 12.88 -30.48
CA ALA A 97 -39.72 13.75 -30.32
C ALA A 97 -39.81 14.99 -31.23
N ARG A 98 -40.31 14.83 -32.46
CA ARG A 98 -40.60 15.98 -33.35
C ARG A 98 -41.69 16.88 -32.77
N ASP A 99 -42.81 16.32 -32.33
CA ASP A 99 -43.90 17.11 -31.72
C ASP A 99 -43.40 17.93 -30.51
N ILE A 100 -42.52 17.36 -29.69
CA ILE A 100 -41.88 18.06 -28.56
C ILE A 100 -40.90 19.14 -29.04
N ARG A 101 -40.08 18.86 -30.07
CA ARG A 101 -39.16 19.85 -30.63
C ARG A 101 -39.92 21.06 -31.17
N ASP A 102 -41.00 20.85 -31.92
CA ASP A 102 -41.82 21.92 -32.50
C ASP A 102 -42.49 22.77 -31.40
N GLN A 103 -42.87 22.14 -30.27
CA GLN A 103 -43.34 22.86 -29.07
C GLN A 103 -42.24 23.70 -28.43
N LEU A 104 -41.03 23.15 -28.28
CA LEU A 104 -39.89 23.88 -27.71
C LEU A 104 -39.47 25.05 -28.59
N GLU A 105 -39.50 24.89 -29.92
CA GLU A 105 -39.22 25.94 -30.91
C GLU A 105 -40.20 27.11 -30.74
N GLY A 106 -41.51 26.84 -30.63
CA GLY A 106 -42.50 27.89 -30.36
C GLY A 106 -42.39 28.53 -28.96
N LEU A 107 -41.75 27.87 -27.99
CA LEU A 107 -41.46 28.44 -26.67
C LEU A 107 -40.19 29.31 -26.67
N LEU A 108 -39.21 29.02 -27.53
CA LEU A 108 -38.02 29.88 -27.68
C LEU A 108 -38.42 31.28 -28.15
N GLU A 109 -39.34 31.38 -29.12
CA GLU A 109 -39.87 32.65 -29.61
C GLU A 109 -40.50 33.48 -28.49
N ARG A 110 -41.22 32.84 -27.56
CA ARG A 110 -41.87 33.52 -26.42
C ARG A 110 -40.88 34.01 -25.37
N VAL A 111 -39.74 33.33 -25.24
CA VAL A 111 -38.67 33.67 -24.28
C VAL A 111 -37.61 34.58 -24.92
N GLU A 112 -37.82 35.00 -26.18
CA GLU A 112 -36.93 35.87 -26.95
C GLU A 112 -35.53 35.28 -27.21
N ILE A 113 -35.41 33.96 -27.27
CA ILE A 113 -34.15 33.27 -27.63
C ILE A 113 -34.12 33.05 -29.14
N GLU A 114 -33.13 33.62 -29.82
CA GLU A 114 -32.95 33.45 -31.27
C GLU A 114 -32.50 32.02 -31.62
N PRO A 115 -33.16 31.33 -32.58
CA PRO A 115 -32.72 30.03 -33.07
C PRO A 115 -31.44 30.19 -33.91
N LYS A 116 -30.29 29.90 -33.28
CA LYS A 116 -28.97 29.79 -33.89
C LYS A 116 -28.49 28.34 -33.88
N SER A 117 -27.89 27.92 -35.00
CA SER A 117 -27.24 26.62 -35.19
C SER A 117 -25.73 26.76 -35.08
N SER A 118 -25.07 25.81 -34.41
CA SER A 118 -23.62 25.76 -34.27
C SER A 118 -23.06 24.40 -34.72
N THR A 119 -21.92 24.42 -35.42
CA THR A 119 -21.18 23.20 -35.78
C THR A 119 -20.15 22.80 -34.73
N ASP A 120 -19.98 23.58 -33.67
CA ASP A 120 -18.97 23.34 -32.63
C ASP A 120 -19.50 22.39 -31.54
N SER A 121 -19.01 21.15 -31.55
CA SER A 121 -19.30 20.15 -30.53
C SER A 121 -19.00 20.63 -29.10
N MET A 122 -18.01 21.53 -28.92
CA MET A 122 -17.68 22.07 -27.59
C MET A 122 -18.75 23.04 -27.06
N ALA A 123 -19.41 23.80 -27.93
CA ALA A 123 -20.50 24.70 -27.54
C ALA A 123 -21.70 23.91 -26.98
N ILE A 124 -22.04 22.81 -27.64
CA ILE A 124 -23.08 21.88 -27.19
C ILE A 124 -22.69 21.25 -25.84
N GLN A 125 -21.45 20.76 -25.72
CA GLN A 125 -20.93 20.17 -24.46
C GLN A 125 -20.99 21.15 -23.27
N LYS A 126 -20.58 22.42 -23.47
CA LYS A 126 -20.65 23.46 -22.44
C LYS A 126 -22.08 23.79 -22.04
N THR A 127 -23.00 23.78 -22.99
CA THR A 127 -24.42 24.05 -22.74
C THR A 127 -25.08 22.91 -21.95
N VAL A 128 -24.80 21.66 -22.31
CA VAL A 128 -25.24 20.49 -21.52
C VAL A 128 -24.63 20.54 -20.11
N THR A 129 -23.35 20.92 -20.00
CA THR A 129 -22.70 21.14 -18.71
C THR A 129 -23.41 22.22 -17.87
N ALA A 130 -23.94 23.27 -18.50
CA ALA A 130 -24.68 24.33 -17.84
C ALA A 130 -26.00 23.90 -17.20
N GLY A 131 -26.72 22.98 -17.86
CA GLY A 131 -27.94 22.38 -17.33
C GLY A 131 -27.66 21.32 -16.26
N TYR A 132 -26.81 20.34 -16.58
CA TYR A 132 -26.61 19.12 -15.79
C TYR A 132 -25.36 19.16 -14.91
N PHE A 133 -24.87 20.34 -14.53
CA PHE A 133 -23.67 20.47 -13.68
C PHE A 133 -23.74 19.66 -12.38
N HIS A 134 -24.94 19.42 -11.81
CA HIS A 134 -25.10 18.61 -10.60
C HIS A 134 -24.87 17.10 -10.82
N ASN A 135 -25.03 16.61 -12.06
CA ASN A 135 -24.86 15.22 -12.46
C ASN A 135 -23.44 14.93 -12.96
N LEU A 136 -22.45 15.37 -12.18
CA LEU A 136 -21.04 15.23 -12.52
C LEU A 136 -20.44 13.96 -11.89
N ALA A 137 -19.76 13.16 -12.71
CA ALA A 137 -18.97 12.02 -12.26
C ALA A 137 -17.53 12.09 -12.79
N SER A 138 -16.59 11.61 -11.97
CA SER A 138 -15.17 11.51 -12.32
C SER A 138 -14.66 10.08 -12.14
N LEU A 139 -13.69 9.70 -12.97
CA LEU A 139 -13.07 8.39 -12.94
C LEU A 139 -12.04 8.31 -11.79
N ASP A 140 -12.25 7.38 -10.86
CA ASP A 140 -11.33 7.14 -9.73
C ASP A 140 -10.13 6.27 -10.14
N LYS A 141 -9.07 6.27 -9.33
CA LYS A 141 -7.82 5.47 -9.54
C LYS A 141 -8.08 3.97 -9.66
N GLY A 142 -9.19 3.48 -9.08
CA GLY A 142 -9.64 2.09 -9.18
C GLY A 142 -10.38 1.76 -10.49
N GLY A 143 -10.49 2.70 -11.43
CA GLY A 143 -11.18 2.50 -12.71
C GLY A 143 -12.70 2.45 -12.62
N GLN A 144 -13.30 3.00 -11.55
CA GLN A 144 -14.74 3.13 -11.37
C GLN A 144 -15.11 4.62 -11.35
N TYR A 145 -16.30 4.99 -11.86
CA TYR A 145 -16.77 6.37 -11.78
C TYR A 145 -17.37 6.66 -10.41
N LYS A 146 -17.13 7.86 -9.90
CA LYS A 146 -17.74 8.36 -8.67
C LYS A 146 -18.38 9.73 -8.90
N THR A 147 -19.56 9.93 -8.33
CA THR A 147 -20.19 11.27 -8.33
C THR A 147 -19.37 12.23 -7.46
N VAL A 148 -19.22 13.47 -7.90
CA VAL A 148 -18.24 14.39 -7.28
C VAL A 148 -18.66 14.85 -5.88
N LYS A 149 -19.97 15.07 -5.66
CA LYS A 149 -20.50 15.57 -4.38
C LYS A 149 -20.72 14.46 -3.35
N ASN A 150 -21.36 13.36 -3.75
CA ASN A 150 -21.76 12.29 -2.84
C ASN A 150 -20.78 11.11 -2.82
N ARG A 151 -19.82 11.06 -3.76
CA ARG A 151 -18.84 9.96 -3.92
C ARG A 151 -19.48 8.59 -4.10
N HIS A 152 -20.70 8.54 -4.63
CA HIS A 152 -21.39 7.29 -4.95
C HIS A 152 -20.73 6.64 -6.17
N THR A 153 -20.57 5.32 -6.15
CA THR A 153 -19.93 4.59 -7.25
C THR A 153 -20.95 4.30 -8.31
N VAL A 154 -20.74 4.86 -9.49
CA VAL A 154 -21.65 4.77 -10.64
C VAL A 154 -20.91 4.10 -11.81
N GLN A 155 -21.63 3.42 -12.69
CA GLN A 155 -21.07 2.75 -13.86
C GLN A 155 -21.67 3.32 -15.14
N VAL A 156 -20.91 3.32 -16.23
CA VAL A 156 -21.45 3.68 -17.55
C VAL A 156 -22.42 2.60 -18.00
N HIS A 157 -23.62 2.97 -18.44
CA HIS A 157 -24.60 2.01 -18.95
C HIS A 157 -24.05 1.30 -20.21
N PRO A 158 -24.23 -0.03 -20.37
CA PRO A 158 -23.70 -0.77 -21.53
C PRO A 158 -24.16 -0.30 -22.91
N ASN A 159 -25.26 0.47 -22.95
CA ASN A 159 -25.81 1.03 -24.18
C ASN A 159 -25.20 2.39 -24.59
N SER A 160 -24.33 2.97 -23.76
CA SER A 160 -23.66 4.23 -24.04
C SER A 160 -22.54 4.03 -25.07
N CYS A 161 -22.33 4.99 -25.96
CA CYS A 161 -21.18 5.01 -26.87
C CYS A 161 -19.84 5.11 -26.12
N LEU A 162 -19.85 5.68 -24.90
CA LEU A 162 -18.68 5.84 -24.04
C LEU A 162 -18.45 4.66 -23.09
N PHE A 163 -19.05 3.50 -23.37
CA PHE A 163 -18.87 2.31 -22.52
C PHE A 163 -17.43 1.75 -22.56
N GLU A 164 -16.80 1.79 -23.74
CA GLU A 164 -15.41 1.34 -23.94
C GLU A 164 -14.42 2.48 -23.65
N ASP A 165 -14.75 3.70 -24.09
CA ASP A 165 -13.92 4.90 -23.93
C ASP A 165 -14.13 5.54 -22.55
N ARG A 166 -13.29 5.13 -21.58
CA ARG A 166 -13.34 5.60 -20.18
C ARG A 166 -12.78 7.01 -20.02
N LEU A 167 -13.58 8.02 -20.36
CA LEU A 167 -13.23 9.43 -20.19
C LEU A 167 -13.13 9.85 -18.72
N ARG A 168 -12.28 10.82 -18.42
CA ARG A 168 -11.95 11.17 -17.01
C ARG A 168 -13.08 11.87 -16.27
N TRP A 169 -13.79 12.75 -16.95
CA TRP A 169 -14.85 13.59 -16.41
C TRP A 169 -16.04 13.51 -17.34
N VAL A 170 -17.19 13.19 -16.77
CA VAL A 170 -18.40 12.93 -17.54
C VAL A 170 -19.61 13.54 -16.84
N ILE A 171 -20.57 13.99 -17.65
CA ILE A 171 -21.89 14.43 -17.20
C ILE A 171 -22.92 13.44 -17.72
N TYR A 172 -23.86 13.07 -16.87
CA TYR A 172 -24.93 12.14 -17.20
C TYR A 172 -26.31 12.79 -17.09
N TYR A 173 -27.26 12.34 -17.91
CA TYR A 173 -28.64 12.80 -17.86
C TYR A 173 -29.39 12.22 -16.66
N GLU A 174 -29.38 10.89 -16.51
CA GLU A 174 -30.08 10.17 -15.44
C GLU A 174 -29.27 9.02 -14.85
N LEU A 175 -29.57 8.66 -13.60
CA LEU A 175 -29.09 7.44 -12.96
C LEU A 175 -30.20 6.40 -12.95
N VAL A 176 -29.91 5.20 -13.45
CA VAL A 176 -30.84 4.07 -13.42
C VAL A 176 -30.34 3.02 -12.45
N PHE A 177 -31.21 2.67 -11.50
CA PHE A 177 -30.93 1.66 -10.50
C PHE A 177 -31.37 0.28 -10.99
N THR A 178 -30.43 -0.66 -11.02
CA THR A 178 -30.72 -2.09 -11.27
C THR A 178 -30.09 -2.92 -10.14
N SER A 179 -29.14 -3.82 -10.45
CA SER A 179 -28.24 -4.41 -9.46
C SER A 179 -27.03 -3.51 -9.16
N LYS A 180 -26.76 -2.56 -10.06
CA LYS A 180 -25.75 -1.49 -9.95
C LYS A 180 -26.37 -0.18 -10.45
N GLU A 181 -25.81 0.93 -10.00
CA GLU A 181 -26.17 2.27 -10.48
C GLU A 181 -25.50 2.54 -11.83
N PHE A 182 -26.31 2.71 -12.88
CA PHE A 182 -25.84 3.01 -14.21
C PHE A 182 -26.17 4.45 -14.62
N MET A 183 -25.18 5.20 -15.07
CA MET A 183 -25.33 6.49 -15.75
C MET A 183 -25.84 6.25 -17.17
N ARG A 184 -26.95 6.90 -17.52
CA ARG A 184 -27.48 6.93 -18.89
C ARG A 184 -27.30 8.29 -19.53
N GLU A 185 -27.10 8.26 -20.83
CA GLU A 185 -26.77 9.40 -21.71
C GLU A 185 -25.63 10.24 -21.15
N ILE A 186 -24.42 9.92 -21.58
CA ILE A 186 -23.19 10.49 -21.05
C ILE A 186 -22.57 11.42 -22.08
N ILE A 187 -21.98 12.52 -21.61
CA ILE A 187 -21.19 13.44 -22.44
C ILE A 187 -19.86 13.77 -21.76
N GLU A 188 -18.81 13.96 -22.57
CA GLU A 188 -17.50 14.41 -22.09
C GLU A 188 -17.58 15.83 -21.51
N CYS A 189 -16.85 16.07 -20.41
CA CYS A 189 -16.78 17.38 -19.77
C CYS A 189 -15.33 17.73 -19.38
N ASP A 190 -14.90 18.98 -19.64
CA ASP A 190 -13.67 19.53 -19.05
C ASP A 190 -13.98 20.17 -17.68
N PRO A 191 -13.21 19.88 -16.61
CA PRO A 191 -13.41 20.50 -15.30
C PRO A 191 -13.36 22.05 -15.31
N LYS A 192 -12.68 22.67 -16.28
CA LYS A 192 -12.63 24.14 -16.40
C LYS A 192 -14.00 24.75 -16.67
N TRP A 193 -14.84 24.09 -17.47
CA TRP A 193 -16.18 24.59 -17.82
C TRP A 193 -17.09 24.63 -16.60
N ILE A 194 -16.91 23.68 -15.68
CA ILE A 194 -17.71 23.56 -14.45
C ILE A 194 -17.41 24.71 -13.50
N ALA A 195 -16.13 25.12 -13.41
CA ALA A 195 -15.72 26.28 -12.62
C ALA A 195 -16.32 27.59 -13.16
N GLU A 196 -16.49 27.70 -14.48
CA GLU A 196 -17.14 28.85 -15.13
C GLU A 196 -18.66 28.85 -14.91
N VAL A 197 -19.29 27.70 -15.09
CA VAL A 197 -20.75 27.53 -15.12
C VAL A 197 -21.39 27.55 -13.73
N ALA A 198 -20.76 26.96 -12.73
CA ALA A 198 -21.34 26.78 -11.40
C ALA A 198 -20.33 27.00 -10.25
N PRO A 199 -19.71 28.21 -10.15
CA PRO A 199 -18.73 28.52 -9.10
C PRO A 199 -19.35 28.50 -7.69
N HIS A 200 -20.67 28.70 -7.57
CA HIS A 200 -21.40 28.64 -6.30
C HIS A 200 -21.64 27.19 -5.81
N TYR A 201 -21.58 26.20 -6.71
CA TYR A 201 -21.90 24.81 -6.38
C TYR A 201 -20.65 23.95 -6.19
N TYR A 202 -19.60 24.18 -6.99
CA TYR A 202 -18.32 23.49 -6.87
C TYR A 202 -17.21 24.46 -6.47
N GLN A 203 -16.49 24.12 -5.40
CA GLN A 203 -15.27 24.83 -5.04
C GLN A 203 -14.10 24.36 -5.93
N GLN A 204 -13.18 25.26 -6.28
CA GLN A 204 -12.04 24.94 -7.14
C GLN A 204 -11.20 23.76 -6.59
N ASN A 205 -11.07 23.63 -5.27
CA ASN A 205 -10.41 22.51 -4.61
C ASN A 205 -11.08 21.14 -4.83
N GLN A 206 -12.38 21.10 -5.13
CA GLN A 206 -13.14 19.87 -5.39
C GLN A 206 -13.04 19.43 -6.86
N LEU A 207 -12.81 20.38 -7.77
CA LEU A 207 -12.58 20.15 -9.20
C LEU A 207 -11.11 19.82 -9.49
N GLU A 208 -10.22 20.03 -8.53
CA GLU A 208 -8.83 19.63 -8.61
C GLU A 208 -8.64 18.12 -8.39
N ASP A 209 -8.05 17.48 -9.39
CA ASP A 209 -7.73 16.05 -9.38
C ASP A 209 -6.84 15.66 -8.18
N SER A 210 -7.40 14.86 -7.26
CA SER A 210 -6.68 14.24 -6.13
C SER A 210 -5.63 13.19 -6.54
N THR A 211 -5.54 12.88 -7.83
CA THR A 211 -4.42 12.16 -8.45
C THR A 211 -3.16 13.02 -8.58
N SER A 212 -3.31 14.34 -8.79
CA SER A 212 -2.21 15.32 -8.90
C SER A 212 -1.79 15.87 -7.54
N LYS A 213 -2.73 16.04 -6.60
CA LYS A 213 -2.41 16.33 -5.20
C LYS A 213 -2.03 15.04 -4.48
N LYS A 214 -0.72 14.77 -4.43
CA LYS A 214 -0.15 13.91 -3.38
C LYS A 214 -0.66 14.45 -2.04
N MET A 215 -1.14 13.57 -1.15
CA MET A 215 -1.34 13.93 0.26
C MET A 215 -0.15 14.77 0.74
N PRO A 216 -0.33 15.76 1.64
CA PRO A 216 0.81 16.27 2.37
C PRO A 216 1.42 15.05 3.04
N LYS A 217 2.54 14.59 2.48
CA LYS A 217 3.35 13.61 3.14
C LYS A 217 3.73 14.34 4.42
N GLN A 218 3.21 13.92 5.57
CA GLN A 218 4.13 13.80 6.67
C GLN A 218 5.22 12.90 6.11
N ILE A 219 6.31 13.53 5.71
CA ILE A 219 7.47 12.85 5.19
C ILE A 219 8.07 12.16 6.42
N GLY A 220 7.46 11.05 6.84
CA GLY A 220 8.24 9.87 7.14
C GLY A 220 8.90 9.49 5.83
N LYS A 221 9.99 10.18 5.49
CA LYS A 221 10.98 9.65 4.56
C LYS A 221 11.37 8.35 5.25
N ALA A 222 10.86 7.22 4.77
CA ALA A 222 11.65 6.00 4.84
C ALA A 222 12.87 6.35 3.98
N LYS A 223 13.85 6.99 4.61
CA LYS A 223 15.16 7.22 4.05
C LYS A 223 15.64 5.81 3.81
N SER A 224 15.63 5.36 2.56
CA SER A 224 16.51 4.29 2.15
C SER A 224 17.92 4.88 2.12
N GLU A 225 18.40 5.33 3.28
CA GLU A 225 19.82 5.47 3.46
C GLU A 225 20.35 4.05 3.37
N LEU A 226 21.31 3.85 2.46
CA LEU A 226 22.31 2.83 2.66
C LEU A 226 22.97 3.18 3.99
N VAL A 227 22.44 2.60 5.06
CA VAL A 227 22.94 2.80 6.41
C VAL A 227 24.41 2.41 6.38
N ILE A 228 25.28 3.39 6.63
CA ILE A 228 26.68 3.09 6.94
C ILE A 228 26.63 2.36 8.28
N VAL A 229 26.67 1.03 8.23
CA VAL A 229 26.49 0.15 9.40
C VAL A 229 27.44 0.50 10.53
N SER A 230 28.65 0.97 10.20
CA SER A 230 29.66 1.41 11.18
C SER A 230 29.28 2.68 11.95
N GLN A 231 28.35 3.52 11.47
CA GLN A 231 27.90 4.71 12.19
C GLN A 231 26.77 4.42 13.19
N ILE A 232 25.97 3.38 12.95
CA ILE A 232 24.85 2.98 13.83
C ILE A 232 25.28 1.90 14.83
N SER A 233 26.23 1.05 14.45
CA SER A 233 26.70 -0.03 15.29
C SER A 233 27.52 0.48 16.48
N VAL A 234 27.21 -0.02 17.66
CA VAL A 234 27.93 0.30 18.91
C VAL A 234 29.05 -0.70 19.18
N LEU A 235 28.96 -1.94 18.66
CA LEU A 235 29.91 -3.02 18.91
C LEU A 235 30.16 -3.86 17.67
N GLU A 236 31.43 -4.18 17.40
CA GLU A 236 31.81 -5.26 16.50
C GLU A 236 31.84 -6.59 17.27
N VAL A 237 31.00 -7.54 16.86
CA VAL A 237 30.92 -8.86 17.51
C VAL A 237 32.02 -9.76 16.95
N THR A 238 33.02 -10.06 17.79
CA THR A 238 34.19 -10.86 17.42
C THR A 238 34.16 -12.26 18.05
N GLN A 239 33.52 -12.40 19.21
CA GLN A 239 33.45 -13.66 19.94
C GLN A 239 32.26 -14.50 19.49
N THR A 240 32.51 -15.79 19.22
CA THR A 240 31.45 -16.75 18.85
C THR A 240 30.74 -17.35 20.06
N SER A 241 31.38 -17.33 21.24
CA SER A 241 30.76 -17.74 22.50
C SER A 241 29.83 -16.64 23.01
N THR A 242 28.63 -17.05 23.41
CA THR A 242 27.57 -16.16 23.88
C THR A 242 27.57 -15.99 25.38
N PHE A 243 27.75 -17.09 26.11
CA PHE A 243 27.79 -17.14 27.57
C PHE A 243 29.07 -17.80 28.07
N ASP A 244 29.53 -17.38 29.25
CA ASP A 244 30.60 -18.04 29.98
C ASP A 244 30.09 -19.28 30.73
N GLU A 245 31.00 -20.02 31.39
CA GLU A 245 30.66 -21.22 32.17
C GLU A 245 29.73 -20.91 33.36
N ALA A 246 29.68 -19.65 33.80
CA ALA A 246 28.80 -19.16 34.87
C ALA A 246 27.43 -18.65 34.36
N GLY A 247 27.19 -18.65 33.04
CA GLY A 247 25.93 -18.24 32.42
C GLY A 247 25.74 -16.72 32.25
N PHE A 248 26.82 -15.94 32.36
CA PHE A 248 26.85 -14.51 32.07
C PHE A 248 27.25 -14.23 30.62
N PRO A 249 26.76 -13.14 30.00
CA PRO A 249 27.14 -12.77 28.64
C PRO A 249 28.63 -12.46 28.51
N VAL A 250 29.29 -13.03 27.49
CA VAL A 250 30.70 -12.77 27.19
C VAL A 250 30.86 -11.42 26.49
N ARG A 251 31.91 -10.67 26.86
CA ARG A 251 32.30 -9.42 26.21
C ARG A 251 32.66 -9.65 24.74
N GLY A 252 32.17 -8.80 23.85
CA GLY A 252 32.35 -8.94 22.39
C GLY A 252 31.54 -10.08 21.76
N GLY A 253 30.62 -10.70 22.52
CA GLY A 253 29.70 -11.73 22.05
C GLY A 253 28.31 -11.20 21.66
N LEU A 254 27.40 -12.09 21.27
CA LEU A 254 26.07 -11.73 20.75
C LEU A 254 25.07 -11.17 21.78
N TYR A 255 25.39 -11.24 23.07
CA TYR A 255 24.59 -10.76 24.19
C TYR A 255 25.34 -9.73 25.05
N ASP A 256 26.36 -9.09 24.51
CA ASP A 256 27.12 -8.06 25.22
C ASP A 256 26.19 -6.96 25.78
N PRO A 257 26.40 -6.50 27.04
CA PRO A 257 25.62 -5.41 27.64
C PRO A 257 25.53 -4.11 26.83
N LEU A 258 26.50 -3.86 25.93
CA LEU A 258 26.47 -2.74 24.98
C LEU A 258 25.35 -2.84 23.94
N LEU A 259 24.93 -4.04 23.55
CA LEU A 259 23.80 -4.25 22.63
C LEU A 259 22.43 -4.08 23.33
N GLY A 260 22.46 -3.85 24.64
CA GLY A 260 21.30 -3.82 25.52
C GLY A 260 21.26 -5.05 26.42
N THR A 261 20.77 -4.85 27.64
CA THR A 261 20.62 -5.93 28.63
C THR A 261 19.17 -6.27 28.89
N SER A 262 18.91 -7.55 29.19
CA SER A 262 17.63 -8.00 29.74
C SER A 262 17.59 -7.86 31.27
N GLU A 263 18.73 -7.96 31.94
CA GLU A 263 18.89 -7.88 33.39
C GLU A 263 19.97 -6.85 33.75
N GLY A 264 19.65 -5.86 34.59
CA GLY A 264 20.57 -4.78 34.96
C GLY A 264 20.47 -3.54 34.06
N HIS A 265 21.57 -2.79 33.96
CA HIS A 265 21.65 -1.53 33.21
C HIS A 265 22.43 -1.71 31.92
N CYS A 266 21.96 -1.11 30.82
CA CYS A 266 22.69 -1.11 29.56
C CYS A 266 23.88 -0.15 29.66
N GLU A 267 25.06 -0.57 29.23
CA GLU A 267 26.27 0.26 29.31
C GLU A 267 26.30 1.39 28.28
N THR A 268 25.52 1.29 27.20
CA THR A 268 25.44 2.31 26.16
C THR A 268 24.48 3.44 26.49
N CYS A 269 23.29 3.14 27.02
CA CYS A 269 22.28 4.15 27.34
C CYS A 269 22.05 4.36 28.85
N GLY A 270 22.63 3.54 29.72
CA GLY A 270 22.42 3.59 31.18
C GLY A 270 21.01 3.18 31.64
N LEU A 271 20.08 2.92 30.72
CA LEU A 271 18.70 2.57 31.04
C LEU A 271 18.57 1.09 31.39
N GLN A 272 17.60 0.78 32.25
CA GLN A 272 17.20 -0.60 32.55
C GLN A 272 16.52 -1.25 31.33
N GLY A 273 16.53 -2.58 31.28
CA GLY A 273 16.07 -3.36 30.11
C GLY A 273 14.71 -2.97 29.53
N PHE A 274 13.73 -2.58 30.35
CA PHE A 274 12.40 -2.14 29.88
C PHE A 274 12.40 -0.76 29.18
N HIS A 275 13.28 0.15 29.60
CA HIS A 275 13.39 1.50 29.03
C HIS A 275 14.50 1.61 27.97
N CYS A 276 15.46 0.68 27.96
CA CYS A 276 16.54 0.61 26.96
C CYS A 276 16.00 0.23 25.58
N PRO A 277 16.07 1.08 24.53
CA PRO A 277 15.57 0.73 23.20
C PRO A 277 16.29 -0.47 22.55
N GLY A 278 17.49 -0.79 23.04
CA GLY A 278 18.41 -1.74 22.42
C GLY A 278 19.30 -1.06 21.39
N HIS A 279 20.53 -1.54 21.24
CA HIS A 279 21.53 -0.96 20.34
C HIS A 279 22.02 -1.99 19.32
N PHE A 280 22.23 -1.55 18.08
CA PHE A 280 22.66 -2.43 17.00
C PHE A 280 24.16 -2.73 17.13
N GLY A 281 24.53 -3.95 16.74
CA GLY A 281 25.90 -4.37 16.54
C GLY A 281 26.14 -4.71 15.07
N HIS A 282 27.38 -5.06 14.74
CA HIS A 282 27.69 -5.63 13.44
C HIS A 282 28.76 -6.72 13.53
N ILE A 283 28.78 -7.58 12.52
CA ILE A 283 29.84 -8.55 12.28
C ILE A 283 30.49 -8.17 10.95
N ARG A 284 31.80 -7.97 10.96
CA ARG A 284 32.58 -7.72 9.75
C ARG A 284 32.95 -9.04 9.09
N LEU A 285 32.55 -9.23 7.85
CA LEU A 285 32.93 -10.39 7.06
C LEU A 285 34.33 -10.18 6.48
N THR A 286 35.15 -11.23 6.48
CA THR A 286 36.51 -11.17 5.90
C THR A 286 36.50 -11.06 4.38
N VAL A 287 35.43 -11.52 3.74
CA VAL A 287 35.21 -11.44 2.29
C VAL A 287 33.75 -11.05 2.02
N PRO A 288 33.48 -10.26 0.98
CA PRO A 288 32.12 -9.92 0.60
C PRO A 288 31.35 -11.16 0.15
N VAL A 289 30.07 -11.23 0.52
CA VAL A 289 29.13 -12.26 0.06
C VAL A 289 27.99 -11.63 -0.73
N PHE A 290 27.33 -12.41 -1.58
CA PHE A 290 26.17 -11.90 -2.32
C PHE A 290 25.01 -11.61 -1.38
N ASN A 291 24.34 -10.48 -1.58
CA ASN A 291 23.09 -10.20 -0.87
C ASN A 291 21.98 -11.12 -1.40
N PRO A 292 21.37 -11.99 -0.58
CA PRO A 292 20.35 -12.94 -1.03
C PRO A 292 19.11 -12.25 -1.61
N LEU A 293 18.77 -11.05 -1.12
CA LEU A 293 17.60 -10.30 -1.57
C LEU A 293 17.78 -9.72 -2.98
N PHE A 294 19.01 -9.34 -3.32
CA PHE A 294 19.35 -8.77 -4.63
C PHE A 294 20.02 -9.77 -5.57
N TYR A 295 20.17 -11.04 -5.18
CA TYR A 295 20.93 -12.02 -5.95
C TYR A 295 20.46 -12.16 -7.41
N THR A 296 19.14 -12.23 -7.66
CA THR A 296 18.58 -12.30 -9.02
C THR A 296 18.91 -11.04 -9.84
N PHE A 297 18.95 -9.88 -9.17
CA PHE A 297 19.31 -8.62 -9.80
C PHE A 297 20.79 -8.59 -10.17
N THR A 298 21.67 -8.92 -9.22
CA THR A 298 23.12 -9.07 -9.43
C THR A 298 23.42 -10.01 -10.59
N LEU A 299 22.71 -11.15 -10.68
CA LEU A 299 22.85 -12.11 -11.77
C LEU A 299 22.52 -11.49 -13.14
N ASN A 300 21.41 -10.75 -13.23
CA ASN A 300 21.00 -10.12 -14.48
C ASN A 300 21.98 -9.00 -14.88
N MET A 301 22.47 -8.23 -13.92
CA MET A 301 23.48 -7.19 -14.19
C MET A 301 24.82 -7.80 -14.64
N MET A 302 25.22 -8.93 -14.06
CA MET A 302 26.42 -9.66 -14.50
C MET A 302 26.27 -10.16 -15.94
N LYS A 303 25.13 -10.77 -16.28
CA LYS A 303 24.82 -11.20 -17.67
C LYS A 303 24.84 -10.04 -18.67
N ALA A 304 24.43 -8.85 -18.20
CA ALA A 304 24.37 -7.63 -18.99
C ALA A 304 25.70 -6.91 -19.15
N SER A 305 26.78 -7.35 -18.51
CA SER A 305 28.06 -6.65 -18.50
C SER A 305 29.16 -7.44 -19.20
N CYS A 306 30.08 -6.74 -19.88
CA CYS A 306 31.20 -7.34 -20.59
C CYS A 306 32.47 -7.36 -19.73
N LEU A 307 33.06 -8.55 -19.53
CA LEU A 307 34.27 -8.73 -18.72
C LEU A 307 35.54 -8.12 -19.33
N ARG A 308 35.56 -7.89 -20.64
CA ARG A 308 36.75 -7.39 -21.37
C ARG A 308 36.75 -5.87 -21.56
N PHE A 309 35.57 -5.29 -21.76
CA PHE A 309 35.38 -3.87 -22.03
C PHE A 309 34.67 -3.13 -20.88
N TRP A 310 34.40 -3.81 -19.75
CA TRP A 310 33.79 -3.24 -18.54
C TRP A 310 32.63 -2.27 -18.82
N SER A 311 31.81 -2.63 -19.79
CA SER A 311 30.68 -1.87 -20.35
C SER A 311 29.50 -2.82 -20.46
N ALA A 312 28.26 -2.32 -20.41
CA ALA A 312 27.11 -3.15 -20.70
C ALA A 312 27.32 -3.83 -22.06
N ARG A 313 27.00 -5.13 -22.19
CA ARG A 313 26.94 -5.85 -23.48
C ARG A 313 25.93 -5.26 -24.46
N VAL A 314 25.25 -4.19 -24.04
CA VAL A 314 24.28 -3.41 -24.78
C VAL A 314 25.03 -2.43 -25.68
N MET A 315 25.23 -2.84 -26.93
CA MET A 315 25.15 -1.98 -28.13
C MET A 315 26.13 -0.80 -28.32
N ASN A 316 26.13 -0.22 -29.53
CA ASN A 316 26.97 0.92 -29.91
C ASN A 316 26.58 2.17 -29.08
N CYS A 317 27.53 3.08 -28.81
CA CYS A 317 27.28 4.31 -28.05
C CYS A 317 26.01 5.09 -28.50
N SER A 318 25.67 5.05 -29.79
CA SER A 318 24.50 5.72 -30.38
C SER A 318 23.14 5.16 -29.92
N GLU A 319 23.03 3.86 -29.64
CA GLU A 319 21.77 3.22 -29.23
C GLU A 319 21.52 3.42 -27.72
N ILE A 320 22.58 3.49 -26.92
CA ILE A 320 22.52 3.89 -25.51
C ILE A 320 22.10 5.36 -25.41
N ASP A 321 22.66 6.25 -26.21
CA ASP A 321 22.28 7.66 -26.22
C ASP A 321 20.84 7.86 -26.70
N ALA A 322 20.36 7.06 -27.66
CA ALA A 322 18.96 7.06 -28.09
C ALA A 322 18.01 6.57 -26.97
N PHE A 323 18.35 5.49 -26.27
CA PHE A 323 17.56 5.00 -25.13
C PHE A 323 17.61 5.97 -23.92
N ILE A 324 18.76 6.59 -23.66
CA ILE A 324 18.91 7.66 -22.67
C ILE A 324 18.13 8.91 -23.13
N ALA A 325 18.10 9.24 -24.41
CA ALA A 325 17.31 10.34 -24.98
C ALA A 325 15.80 10.05 -24.90
N GLU A 326 15.37 8.80 -25.09
CA GLU A 326 13.99 8.34 -24.90
C GLU A 326 13.58 8.40 -23.41
N LEU A 327 14.48 8.00 -22.51
CA LEU A 327 14.33 8.19 -21.06
C LEU A 327 14.35 9.67 -20.64
N LYS A 328 15.14 10.53 -21.30
CA LYS A 328 15.16 12.01 -21.11
C LYS A 328 13.94 12.69 -21.75
N GLY A 329 13.38 12.10 -22.81
CA GLY A 329 12.28 12.63 -23.62
C GLY A 329 10.92 12.66 -22.92
N MET A 330 10.81 12.05 -21.74
CA MET A 330 9.58 12.13 -20.92
C MET A 330 9.40 13.46 -20.16
N ALA A 331 10.32 14.42 -20.29
CA ALA A 331 10.14 15.77 -19.72
C ALA A 331 9.75 16.84 -20.75
N ASN A 332 10.25 16.83 -21.98
CA ASN A 332 10.05 17.91 -22.97
C ASN A 332 9.96 17.40 -24.43
N THR A 333 9.10 16.42 -24.68
CA THR A 333 8.92 15.80 -26.02
C THR A 333 8.25 16.73 -27.05
N GLU A 334 7.57 17.78 -26.60
CA GLU A 334 6.76 18.66 -27.46
C GLU A 334 7.60 19.65 -28.29
N GLN A 335 8.80 20.02 -27.82
CA GLN A 335 9.65 21.01 -28.50
C GLN A 335 10.50 20.42 -29.64
N LEU A 336 10.79 19.12 -29.62
CA LEU A 336 11.61 18.47 -30.65
C LEU A 336 10.79 18.04 -31.87
N LEU A 337 9.55 17.58 -31.64
CA LEU A 337 8.59 17.25 -32.71
C LEU A 337 8.20 18.47 -33.57
N ARG A 338 8.17 19.68 -32.98
CA ARG A 338 7.96 20.93 -33.71
C ARG A 338 9.12 21.30 -34.65
N ARG A 339 10.31 20.75 -34.43
CA ARG A 339 11.51 21.07 -35.23
C ARG A 339 11.68 20.14 -36.43
N GLU A 340 11.01 18.98 -36.45
CA GLU A 340 11.12 17.94 -37.49
C GLU A 340 9.86 17.76 -38.35
N GLY A 341 8.81 18.59 -38.17
CA GLY A 341 7.71 18.68 -39.13
C GLY A 341 6.85 17.42 -39.29
N ARG A 342 6.74 16.56 -38.27
CA ARG A 342 5.79 15.44 -38.25
C ARG A 342 4.56 15.80 -37.42
N GLU A 343 3.39 15.73 -38.05
CA GLU A 343 2.08 15.92 -37.40
C GLU A 343 1.91 14.95 -36.22
N SER A 344 1.37 15.48 -35.14
CA SER A 344 1.38 14.91 -33.80
C SER A 344 0.23 13.93 -33.56
N GLU A 345 0.53 12.64 -33.36
CA GLU A 345 -0.27 11.79 -32.48
C GLU A 345 0.08 12.14 -31.02
N LYS A 346 -0.94 12.42 -30.22
CA LYS A 346 -0.80 12.85 -28.82
C LYS A 346 -0.26 11.70 -27.95
N VAL A 347 1.05 11.69 -27.70
CA VAL A 347 1.67 10.82 -26.69
C VAL A 347 1.29 11.33 -25.29
N GLN A 348 0.39 10.62 -24.62
CA GLN A 348 -0.01 10.88 -23.24
C GLN A 348 1.18 10.65 -22.29
N GLN A 349 1.48 11.62 -21.42
CA GLN A 349 2.45 11.47 -20.33
C GLN A 349 2.03 10.35 -19.36
N LYS A 350 2.54 9.13 -19.57
CA LYS A 350 2.41 8.00 -18.66
C LYS A 350 3.68 7.86 -17.82
N ASN A 351 3.67 8.43 -16.61
CA ASN A 351 4.71 8.23 -15.62
C ASN A 351 4.45 6.96 -14.79
N ASP A 352 4.27 5.81 -15.45
CA ASP A 352 4.09 4.55 -14.72
C ASP A 352 5.43 3.81 -14.57
N VAL A 353 5.90 3.71 -13.33
CA VAL A 353 7.12 2.97 -12.96
C VAL A 353 7.00 1.51 -13.38
N ALA A 354 5.76 0.97 -13.43
CA ALA A 354 5.49 -0.38 -13.89
C ALA A 354 5.74 -0.56 -15.41
N GLU A 355 5.41 0.45 -16.22
CA GLU A 355 5.58 0.43 -17.68
C GLU A 355 7.06 0.63 -18.06
N ARG A 356 7.78 1.52 -17.35
CA ARG A 356 9.26 1.58 -17.42
C ARG A 356 9.90 0.26 -17.03
N ASN A 357 9.47 -0.36 -15.93
CA ASN A 357 9.99 -1.66 -15.51
C ASN A 357 9.62 -2.78 -16.50
N ALA A 358 8.48 -2.68 -17.20
CA ALA A 358 8.07 -3.61 -18.24
C ALA A 358 8.89 -3.44 -19.52
N MET A 359 9.16 -2.20 -19.94
CA MET A 359 10.07 -1.88 -21.05
C MET A 359 11.49 -2.30 -20.74
N VAL A 360 12.02 -2.02 -19.54
CA VAL A 360 13.34 -2.52 -19.11
C VAL A 360 13.36 -4.04 -19.12
N LYS A 361 12.31 -4.71 -18.65
CA LYS A 361 12.19 -6.18 -18.72
C LYS A 361 12.05 -6.72 -20.14
N ALA A 362 11.40 -6.01 -21.05
CA ALA A 362 11.25 -6.39 -22.46
C ALA A 362 12.59 -6.19 -23.20
N PHE A 363 13.24 -5.05 -23.02
CA PHE A 363 14.56 -4.75 -23.53
C PHE A 363 15.61 -5.76 -23.05
N VAL A 364 15.59 -6.11 -21.75
CA VAL A 364 16.43 -7.17 -21.16
C VAL A 364 16.07 -8.57 -21.66
N ARG A 365 14.86 -8.79 -22.18
CA ARG A 365 14.48 -10.09 -22.76
C ARG A 365 14.94 -10.20 -24.21
N ASP A 366 14.79 -9.12 -24.97
CA ASP A 366 14.97 -9.13 -26.42
C ASP A 366 16.42 -8.92 -26.85
N HIS A 367 17.22 -8.17 -26.07
CA HIS A 367 18.60 -7.79 -26.45
C HIS A 367 19.70 -8.47 -25.60
N LEU A 368 19.33 -9.21 -24.55
CA LEU A 368 20.25 -9.86 -23.61
C LEU A 368 20.16 -11.39 -23.69
N GLN A 369 20.17 -11.95 -24.89
CA GLN A 369 20.22 -13.42 -25.05
C GLN A 369 21.59 -14.00 -24.64
N PRO A 370 21.61 -15.04 -23.80
CA PRO A 370 22.84 -15.67 -23.31
C PRO A 370 23.41 -16.64 -24.35
N ASN A 371 24.47 -16.25 -25.07
CA ASN A 371 25.21 -17.20 -25.94
C ASN A 371 26.25 -18.03 -25.17
N GLY A 372 25.98 -18.38 -23.91
CA GLY A 372 26.82 -19.26 -23.10
C GLY A 372 25.99 -20.02 -22.06
N GLU A 373 26.19 -21.33 -21.96
CA GLU A 373 25.56 -22.16 -20.92
C GLU A 373 26.24 -21.88 -19.58
N LEU A 374 25.52 -21.19 -18.68
CA LEU A 374 25.86 -21.12 -17.27
C LEU A 374 25.30 -22.37 -16.59
N ARG A 375 26.18 -23.29 -16.17
CA ARG A 375 25.76 -24.41 -15.32
C ARG A 375 25.49 -23.88 -13.91
N ASN A 376 24.21 -23.73 -13.59
CA ASN A 376 23.74 -23.32 -12.27
C ASN A 376 23.66 -24.56 -11.36
N ASP A 377 24.74 -24.87 -10.67
CA ASP A 377 24.70 -25.89 -9.62
C ASP A 377 23.96 -25.33 -8.40
N SER A 378 22.63 -25.44 -8.46
CA SER A 378 21.74 -25.28 -7.31
C SER A 378 21.81 -23.91 -6.61
N GLY A 379 22.20 -22.83 -7.31
CA GLY A 379 22.25 -21.47 -6.78
C GLY A 379 23.42 -21.15 -5.86
N ARG A 380 24.55 -21.90 -5.95
CA ARG A 380 25.65 -21.83 -4.97
C ARG A 380 26.93 -21.13 -5.46
N THR A 381 27.27 -21.17 -6.76
CA THR A 381 28.44 -20.49 -7.36
C THR A 381 28.39 -20.50 -8.90
N PHE A 382 29.17 -19.63 -9.57
CA PHE A 382 29.18 -19.42 -11.04
C PHE A 382 30.21 -20.26 -11.80
N LEU A 383 29.83 -21.30 -12.57
CA LEU A 383 30.70 -21.95 -13.58
C LEU A 383 30.46 -21.35 -14.98
N LEU A 384 31.53 -21.00 -15.71
CA LEU A 384 31.50 -20.53 -17.10
C LEU A 384 32.29 -21.50 -18.00
N ASP A 385 31.64 -22.05 -19.02
CA ASP A 385 32.25 -22.89 -20.07
C ASP A 385 32.32 -22.10 -21.37
N PHE A 386 33.53 -21.93 -21.93
CA PHE A 386 33.80 -21.12 -23.13
C PHE A 386 33.95 -21.94 -24.42
N THR A 387 33.68 -23.25 -24.39
CA THR A 387 33.98 -24.19 -25.49
C THR A 387 33.16 -24.02 -26.78
N LYS A 388 32.22 -23.06 -26.87
CA LYS A 388 31.36 -22.83 -28.06
C LYS A 388 31.41 -21.37 -28.57
N GLN A 389 32.58 -20.87 -28.96
CA GLN A 389 32.71 -19.60 -29.70
C GLN A 389 32.87 -19.85 -31.21
N THR A 390 31.77 -19.95 -31.96
CA THR A 390 31.77 -19.93 -33.44
C THR A 390 30.90 -18.83 -34.04
N THR A 391 30.13 -18.11 -33.22
CA THR A 391 29.16 -17.09 -33.69
C THR A 391 29.66 -15.66 -33.61
N THR A 392 30.81 -15.41 -32.97
CA THR A 392 31.37 -14.06 -32.75
C THR A 392 32.09 -13.47 -33.96
N ASP A 393 32.55 -14.29 -34.91
CA ASP A 393 33.36 -13.79 -36.03
C ASP A 393 32.53 -13.23 -37.18
N ARG A 394 31.27 -13.66 -37.31
CA ARG A 394 30.37 -13.20 -38.37
C ARG A 394 29.91 -11.75 -38.15
N MET A 395 29.61 -11.38 -36.90
CA MET A 395 29.23 -10.00 -36.54
C MET A 395 30.42 -9.03 -36.57
N LYS A 396 31.62 -9.48 -36.18
CA LYS A 396 32.84 -8.66 -36.28
C LYS A 396 33.19 -8.32 -37.74
N LYS A 397 32.94 -9.27 -38.67
CA LYS A 397 33.16 -9.08 -40.11
C LYS A 397 32.25 -8.00 -40.72
N GLU A 398 30.98 -7.93 -40.31
CA GLU A 398 30.06 -6.90 -40.78
C GLU A 398 30.35 -5.52 -40.20
N VAL A 399 30.72 -5.46 -38.92
CA VAL A 399 31.05 -4.19 -38.25
C VAL A 399 32.36 -3.59 -38.79
N ALA A 400 33.35 -4.44 -39.12
CA ALA A 400 34.60 -4.00 -39.77
C ALA A 400 34.36 -3.52 -41.22
N LYS A 401 33.52 -4.22 -42.00
CA LYS A 401 33.13 -3.81 -43.37
C LYS A 401 32.50 -2.42 -43.43
N LYS A 402 31.72 -2.04 -42.41
CA LYS A 402 31.09 -0.71 -42.33
C LYS A 402 32.05 0.44 -42.00
N ARG A 403 33.24 0.18 -41.45
CA ARG A 403 34.17 1.23 -40.99
C ARG A 403 35.38 1.47 -41.89
N LEU A 404 35.87 0.48 -42.63
CA LEU A 404 37.19 0.52 -43.29
C LEU A 404 37.17 0.30 -44.81
N GLY A 405 36.00 0.13 -45.42
CA GLY A 405 35.84 -0.17 -46.84
C GLY A 405 36.15 -1.63 -47.19
N GLU A 406 35.41 -2.19 -48.15
CA GLU A 406 35.38 -3.64 -48.42
C GLU A 406 36.73 -4.21 -48.90
N ALA A 407 37.51 -3.42 -49.65
CA ALA A 407 38.82 -3.83 -50.16
C ALA A 407 39.89 -3.94 -49.05
N THR A 408 39.90 -3.03 -48.09
CA THR A 408 40.88 -3.01 -46.97
C THR A 408 40.61 -4.13 -45.98
N VAL A 409 39.33 -4.40 -45.69
CA VAL A 409 38.91 -5.48 -44.77
C VAL A 409 39.22 -6.85 -45.37
N ASN A 410 39.03 -7.04 -46.68
CA ASN A 410 39.40 -8.29 -47.34
C ASN A 410 40.91 -8.50 -47.37
N ARG A 411 41.72 -7.44 -47.53
CA ARG A 411 43.19 -7.51 -47.47
C ARG A 411 43.71 -7.88 -46.08
N ILE A 412 43.18 -7.24 -45.03
CA ILE A 412 43.53 -7.54 -43.62
C ILE A 412 43.11 -8.96 -43.22
N PHE A 413 41.95 -9.44 -43.70
CA PHE A 413 41.49 -10.81 -43.44
C PHE A 413 42.21 -11.86 -44.29
N GLU A 414 42.74 -11.52 -45.47
CA GLU A 414 43.61 -12.41 -46.26
C GLU A 414 45.03 -12.50 -45.67
N GLU A 415 45.59 -11.39 -45.20
CA GLU A 415 46.86 -11.39 -44.45
C GLU A 415 46.74 -12.15 -43.12
N ALA A 416 45.61 -12.03 -42.42
CA ALA A 416 45.34 -12.80 -41.20
C ALA A 416 45.07 -14.30 -41.48
N LYS A 417 44.53 -14.64 -42.67
CA LYS A 417 44.36 -16.04 -43.11
C LYS A 417 45.68 -16.71 -43.50
N ALA A 418 46.66 -15.94 -43.98
CA ALA A 418 47.98 -16.44 -44.31
C ALA A 418 48.82 -16.80 -43.06
N LEU A 419 48.38 -16.38 -41.87
CA LEU A 419 49.06 -16.60 -40.59
C LEU A 419 48.43 -17.70 -39.71
N ASP A 420 47.31 -18.30 -40.11
CA ASP A 420 46.54 -19.22 -39.26
C ASP A 420 46.17 -20.50 -40.03
N GLU A 421 47.16 -21.38 -40.27
CA GLU A 421 46.89 -22.79 -40.55
C GLU A 421 47.04 -23.62 -39.25
N PRO A 422 46.01 -24.39 -38.85
CA PRO A 422 46.06 -25.19 -37.64
C PRO A 422 46.81 -26.50 -37.88
N LYS A 423 48.09 -26.59 -37.48
CA LYS A 423 48.73 -27.88 -37.28
C LYS A 423 48.20 -28.53 -36.00
N ARG A 424 47.23 -29.44 -36.15
CA ARG A 424 47.07 -30.57 -35.22
C ARG A 424 48.34 -31.42 -35.32
N ILE A 425 49.01 -31.69 -34.20
CA ILE A 425 49.74 -32.94 -33.92
C ILE A 425 50.06 -32.96 -32.42
N GLY A 426 49.82 -34.11 -31.77
CA GLY A 426 50.28 -34.37 -30.42
C GLY A 426 51.74 -34.84 -30.37
N LEU A 427 52.31 -34.82 -29.17
CA LEU A 427 53.61 -35.38 -28.76
C LEU A 427 54.90 -34.71 -29.29
N VAL A 428 55.66 -34.19 -28.32
CA VAL A 428 57.11 -34.31 -28.09
C VAL A 428 58.11 -33.48 -28.95
N SER A 429 59.03 -32.88 -28.18
CA SER A 429 60.44 -32.47 -28.40
C SER A 429 60.82 -31.25 -29.25
N SER A 430 61.64 -30.43 -28.58
CA SER A 430 62.90 -29.80 -28.99
C SER A 430 62.92 -28.65 -30.01
N GLU A 431 63.43 -27.52 -29.49
CA GLU A 431 64.49 -26.62 -30.01
C GLU A 431 64.30 -25.81 -31.31
N ASP A 432 64.64 -24.53 -31.15
CA ASP A 432 65.28 -23.56 -32.06
C ASP A 432 64.61 -23.19 -33.40
N ASP A 433 64.17 -21.93 -33.51
CA ASP A 433 64.97 -20.85 -34.10
C ASP A 433 64.14 -19.55 -34.23
N ARG A 434 64.74 -18.40 -33.91
CA ARG A 434 64.21 -17.06 -34.24
C ARG A 434 64.55 -16.73 -35.70
N PRO A 435 63.82 -15.80 -36.35
CA PRO A 435 64.36 -14.43 -36.37
C PRO A 435 63.32 -13.31 -36.23
N ASP A 436 63.86 -12.14 -35.87
CA ASP A 436 63.25 -10.82 -35.71
C ASP A 436 62.58 -10.25 -36.97
N LEU A 437 61.65 -9.30 -36.74
CA LEU A 437 61.32 -8.06 -37.49
C LEU A 437 59.91 -7.63 -37.05
N GLY A 438 59.57 -6.43 -36.62
CA GLY A 438 60.22 -5.13 -36.47
C GLY A 438 59.12 -4.15 -36.03
N PHE A 439 59.42 -3.35 -35.01
CA PHE A 439 58.55 -2.31 -34.45
C PHE A 439 58.14 -1.24 -35.47
N MET A 440 56.92 -0.69 -35.36
CA MET A 440 56.70 0.76 -35.40
C MET A 440 55.62 1.16 -34.40
N SER A 441 56.05 1.93 -33.41
CA SER A 441 55.28 2.57 -32.33
C SER A 441 54.54 3.83 -32.82
N MET A 442 53.50 4.19 -32.08
CA MET A 442 53.11 5.59 -31.87
C MET A 442 52.77 5.78 -30.38
N ASP A 443 53.30 6.86 -29.83
CA ASP A 443 53.66 7.04 -28.43
C ASP A 443 52.50 7.44 -27.51
N ILE A 444 52.54 6.95 -26.27
CA ILE A 444 51.99 7.64 -25.09
C ILE A 444 53.03 7.50 -23.98
N ASP A 445 53.41 8.64 -23.43
CA ASP A 445 54.60 8.91 -22.63
C ASP A 445 54.90 7.97 -21.45
N GLU A 446 56.20 7.73 -21.31
CA GLU A 446 56.92 7.08 -20.23
C GLU A 446 56.72 7.75 -18.86
N PHE A 447 56.45 6.94 -17.84
CA PHE A 447 56.99 7.18 -16.50
C PHE A 447 57.71 5.90 -16.06
N GLU A 448 59.03 5.97 -16.03
CA GLU A 448 59.98 4.88 -15.82
C GLU A 448 59.76 4.11 -14.50
N LEU A 449 59.76 2.78 -14.58
CA LEU A 449 60.25 1.90 -13.52
C LEU A 449 61.08 0.78 -14.16
N LYS A 450 62.40 0.90 -13.98
CA LYS A 450 63.46 0.06 -14.55
C LYS A 450 63.20 -1.44 -14.35
N GLU A 451 63.38 -2.19 -15.43
CA GLU A 451 63.48 -3.65 -15.42
C GLU A 451 64.64 -4.12 -14.54
N ALA A 452 64.34 -4.98 -13.57
CA ALA A 452 65.31 -5.91 -13.00
C ALA A 452 64.91 -7.33 -13.42
N LYS A 453 65.64 -7.86 -14.41
CA LYS A 453 65.63 -9.29 -14.75
C LYS A 453 66.15 -10.09 -13.54
N TYR A 454 65.39 -11.06 -13.04
CA TYR A 454 65.95 -12.30 -12.47
C TYR A 454 64.86 -13.39 -12.38
N GLY A 455 65.21 -14.59 -12.83
CA GLY A 455 64.35 -15.77 -12.77
C GLY A 455 64.45 -16.53 -11.44
N LYS A 456 63.65 -17.62 -11.39
CA LYS A 456 63.65 -18.73 -10.41
C LYS A 456 63.19 -18.42 -8.98
N THR A 457 62.04 -19.03 -8.66
CA THR A 457 61.67 -19.72 -7.39
C THR A 457 62.10 -19.17 -6.03
N SER A 458 61.07 -19.12 -5.17
CA SER A 458 61.08 -19.27 -3.70
C SER A 458 61.14 -17.98 -2.86
N THR A 459 60.29 -18.02 -1.83
CA THR A 459 60.27 -17.21 -0.59
C THR A 459 60.07 -15.70 -0.74
N LEU A 460 59.13 -15.15 0.05
CA LEU A 460 59.27 -13.91 0.83
C LEU A 460 57.95 -13.59 1.56
N PHE A 461 57.76 -14.22 2.72
CA PHE A 461 57.36 -13.43 3.89
C PHE A 461 58.63 -12.78 4.43
N THR A 462 58.63 -11.45 4.55
CA THR A 462 59.12 -10.63 5.70
C THR A 462 59.45 -9.22 5.22
N ASN A 463 58.74 -8.21 5.74
CA ASN A 463 59.32 -7.12 6.54
C ASN A 463 58.26 -6.08 6.96
N ASN A 464 58.38 -5.65 8.21
CA ASN A 464 57.53 -4.72 8.95
C ASN A 464 57.38 -3.35 8.28
N THR A 465 56.36 -3.21 7.43
CA THR A 465 55.68 -1.93 7.18
C THR A 465 54.18 -2.21 7.19
N LEU A 466 53.42 -1.41 7.96
CA LEU A 466 51.96 -1.46 7.98
C LEU A 466 51.43 -0.99 6.61
N ILE A 467 51.31 -1.94 5.68
CA ILE A 467 50.66 -1.74 4.39
C ILE A 467 49.27 -2.38 4.50
N ASP A 468 48.25 -1.62 4.13
CA ASP A 468 46.83 -1.97 4.23
C ASP A 468 46.54 -3.29 3.46
N PRO A 469 45.90 -4.32 4.08
CA PRO A 469 45.68 -5.62 3.44
C PRO A 469 44.85 -5.58 2.14
N LEU A 470 44.11 -4.49 1.91
CA LEU A 470 43.33 -4.26 0.68
C LEU A 470 44.23 -4.12 -0.57
N ASP A 471 45.39 -3.47 -0.45
CA ASP A 471 46.24 -3.09 -1.59
C ASP A 471 46.98 -4.30 -2.20
N ILE A 472 47.22 -5.34 -1.37
CA ILE A 472 47.85 -6.60 -1.78
C ILE A 472 46.81 -7.51 -2.47
N SER A 473 45.56 -7.48 -2.00
CA SER A 473 44.42 -8.18 -2.59
C SER A 473 44.13 -7.69 -4.02
N ASP A 474 44.11 -6.38 -4.23
CA ASP A 474 43.72 -5.78 -5.50
C ASP A 474 44.75 -6.05 -6.62
N LYS A 475 46.05 -6.01 -6.30
CA LYS A 475 47.11 -6.35 -7.27
C LYS A 475 47.12 -7.83 -7.64
N LEU A 476 46.97 -8.71 -6.64
CA LEU A 476 46.92 -10.17 -6.86
C LEU A 476 45.66 -10.60 -7.65
N LEU A 477 44.54 -9.94 -7.40
CA LEU A 477 43.28 -10.16 -8.11
C LEU A 477 43.32 -9.65 -9.55
N THR A 478 43.97 -8.50 -9.78
CA THR A 478 44.18 -7.95 -11.13
C THR A 478 45.06 -8.88 -11.97
N GLU A 479 46.09 -9.46 -11.35
CA GLU A 479 46.95 -10.48 -11.98
C GLU A 479 46.17 -11.76 -12.30
N GLN A 480 45.32 -12.23 -11.36
CA GLN A 480 44.44 -13.38 -11.59
C GLN A 480 43.39 -13.12 -12.69
N LEU A 481 42.83 -11.91 -12.77
CA LEU A 481 41.91 -11.53 -13.85
C LEU A 481 42.62 -11.52 -15.21
N ARG A 482 43.86 -11.04 -15.29
CA ARG A 482 44.70 -11.15 -16.49
C ARG A 482 44.95 -12.60 -16.90
N GLN A 483 45.26 -13.48 -15.94
CA GLN A 483 45.49 -14.91 -16.22
C GLN A 483 44.23 -15.64 -16.70
N VAL A 484 43.05 -15.28 -16.19
CA VAL A 484 41.75 -15.79 -16.68
C VAL A 484 41.45 -15.25 -18.09
N ILE A 485 41.71 -13.97 -18.35
CA ILE A 485 41.54 -13.35 -19.68
C ILE A 485 42.47 -13.98 -20.72
N ASN A 486 43.66 -14.41 -20.30
CA ASN A 486 44.67 -15.07 -21.13
C ASN A 486 44.49 -16.59 -21.24
N GLY A 487 43.44 -17.17 -20.63
CA GLY A 487 43.13 -18.60 -20.71
C GLY A 487 44.10 -19.52 -19.96
N GLN A 488 44.87 -18.99 -19.01
CA GLN A 488 45.91 -19.73 -18.28
C GLN A 488 45.40 -20.37 -16.96
N CYS A 489 44.11 -20.23 -16.60
CA CYS A 489 43.57 -20.69 -15.31
C CYS A 489 42.19 -21.34 -15.43
N ASP A 490 42.08 -22.62 -15.08
CA ASP A 490 40.80 -23.34 -14.93
C ASP A 490 40.12 -22.97 -13.61
N LYS A 491 39.26 -21.94 -13.64
CA LYS A 491 38.56 -21.47 -12.45
C LYS A 491 37.22 -22.16 -12.28
N LEU A 492 37.04 -22.86 -11.15
CA LEU A 492 35.78 -23.55 -10.81
C LEU A 492 34.61 -22.58 -10.58
N ALA A 493 34.80 -21.38 -10.01
CA ALA A 493 33.73 -20.39 -9.97
C ALA A 493 34.16 -18.94 -9.69
N TRP A 494 33.30 -17.97 -10.06
CA TRP A 494 33.44 -16.57 -9.67
C TRP A 494 32.95 -16.32 -8.23
N ARG A 495 33.74 -15.57 -7.45
CA ARG A 495 33.43 -15.16 -6.07
C ARG A 495 32.80 -13.76 -6.05
N ALA A 496 32.05 -13.40 -5.00
CA ALA A 496 31.42 -12.07 -4.92
C ALA A 496 32.43 -10.92 -4.95
N ALA A 497 33.63 -11.08 -4.38
CA ALA A 497 34.68 -10.06 -4.44
C ALA A 497 35.05 -9.70 -5.89
N GLU A 498 35.16 -10.72 -6.75
CA GLU A 498 35.52 -10.56 -8.16
C GLU A 498 34.40 -9.88 -8.95
N VAL A 499 33.14 -10.26 -8.66
CA VAL A 499 31.96 -9.66 -9.28
C VAL A 499 31.78 -8.20 -8.82
N ARG A 500 32.09 -7.90 -7.56
CA ARG A 500 32.04 -6.55 -7.00
C ARG A 500 33.04 -5.64 -7.70
N GLU A 501 34.31 -6.06 -7.83
CA GLU A 501 35.30 -5.24 -8.53
C GLU A 501 34.93 -5.03 -10.00
N HIS A 502 34.40 -6.06 -10.66
CA HIS A 502 33.85 -5.90 -12.00
C HIS A 502 32.73 -4.85 -12.05
N PHE A 503 31.79 -4.86 -11.10
CA PHE A 503 30.74 -3.84 -11.04
C PHE A 503 31.24 -2.43 -10.72
N ARG A 504 32.30 -2.30 -9.92
CA ARG A 504 32.97 -1.00 -9.68
C ARG A 504 33.59 -0.46 -10.97
N LEU A 505 34.23 -1.31 -11.77
CA LEU A 505 34.78 -0.93 -13.09
C LEU A 505 33.66 -0.53 -14.06
N VAL A 506 32.56 -1.28 -14.10
CA VAL A 506 31.38 -0.93 -14.92
C VAL A 506 30.77 0.39 -14.46
N TRP A 507 30.66 0.62 -13.15
CA TRP A 507 30.15 1.87 -12.61
C TRP A 507 31.01 3.08 -12.97
N GLN A 508 32.34 2.93 -12.96
CA GLN A 508 33.25 4.01 -13.38
C GLN A 508 33.02 4.42 -14.84
N ARG A 509 32.65 3.48 -15.71
CA ARG A 509 32.39 3.74 -17.14
C ARG A 509 30.96 4.20 -17.42
N GLU A 510 29.96 3.57 -16.79
CA GLU A 510 28.54 3.71 -17.16
C GLU A 510 27.64 4.11 -15.98
N SER A 511 28.16 4.81 -14.97
CA SER A 511 27.38 5.29 -13.82
C SER A 511 26.12 6.06 -14.22
N ILE A 512 26.15 6.83 -15.31
CA ILE A 512 25.00 7.60 -15.81
C ILE A 512 23.87 6.65 -16.24
N LEU A 513 24.19 5.60 -17.00
CA LEU A 513 23.21 4.63 -17.47
C LEU A 513 22.63 3.83 -16.31
N ILE A 514 23.47 3.36 -15.39
CA ILE A 514 23.04 2.55 -14.24
C ILE A 514 22.17 3.37 -13.27
N ARG A 515 22.52 4.64 -13.00
CA ARG A 515 21.69 5.55 -12.19
C ARG A 515 20.31 5.78 -12.79
N ARG A 516 20.22 5.82 -14.13
CA ARG A 516 18.95 6.04 -14.85
C ARG A 516 18.10 4.78 -14.93
N LEU A 517 18.72 3.64 -15.19
CA LEU A 517 18.05 2.33 -15.17
C LEU A 517 17.55 1.98 -13.77
N PHE A 518 18.34 2.32 -12.74
CA PHE A 518 18.06 1.98 -11.35
C PHE A 518 18.17 3.22 -10.46
N PRO A 519 17.07 4.00 -10.35
CA PRO A 519 17.02 5.22 -9.53
C PRO A 519 17.33 5.01 -8.04
N PHE A 520 17.29 3.76 -7.55
CA PHE A 520 17.71 3.41 -6.19
C PHE A 520 19.20 3.69 -5.93
N PHE A 521 20.05 3.73 -6.96
CA PHE A 521 21.47 4.08 -6.84
C PHE A 521 21.75 5.58 -7.05
N ASP A 522 20.72 6.41 -7.26
CA ASP A 522 20.88 7.85 -7.43
C ASP A 522 20.90 8.56 -6.06
N GLU A 523 22.10 8.86 -5.57
CA GLU A 523 22.29 9.58 -4.30
C GLU A 523 21.84 11.06 -4.38
N ASN A 524 21.57 11.61 -5.57
CA ASN A 524 21.27 13.04 -5.74
C ASN A 524 19.85 13.48 -5.31
N GLY A 525 19.04 12.57 -4.74
CA GLY A 525 17.88 12.95 -3.93
C GLY A 525 18.24 13.43 -2.51
N LEU A 526 19.51 13.29 -2.10
CA LEU A 526 20.05 13.78 -0.83
C LEU A 526 20.61 15.21 -0.98
N SER A 527 19.91 16.16 -0.38
CA SER A 527 20.44 17.37 0.26
C SER A 527 21.70 18.01 -0.34
N SER A 528 21.50 19.17 -0.98
CA SER A 528 22.52 20.16 -1.30
C SER A 528 23.23 20.80 -0.08
N GLU A 529 23.20 20.20 1.11
CA GLU A 529 23.59 20.87 2.36
C GLU A 529 24.85 20.33 3.04
N ASN A 530 25.37 19.14 2.72
CA ASN A 530 26.60 18.63 3.35
C ASN A 530 27.82 18.62 2.42
N LYS A 531 28.13 19.78 1.81
CA LYS A 531 29.45 20.06 1.20
C LYS A 531 30.47 20.54 2.26
N ARG A 532 30.58 19.83 3.38
CA ARG A 532 31.58 20.12 4.42
C ARG A 532 32.27 18.84 4.91
N SER A 533 32.90 18.12 3.99
CA SER A 533 34.06 17.28 4.32
C SER A 533 34.89 17.05 3.05
N ASN A 534 36.11 17.59 3.05
CA ASN A 534 37.11 17.43 2.00
C ASN A 534 37.76 16.03 2.09
N VAL A 535 37.00 14.97 1.88
CA VAL A 535 37.55 13.62 1.67
C VAL A 535 36.93 13.05 0.40
N PRO A 536 37.70 12.84 -0.69
CA PRO A 536 37.18 12.25 -1.91
C PRO A 536 37.09 10.73 -1.74
N SER A 537 36.07 10.23 -1.04
CA SER A 537 35.77 8.80 -1.10
C SER A 537 35.01 8.51 -2.40
N LYS A 538 35.61 7.70 -3.29
CA LYS A 538 34.90 7.10 -4.44
C LYS A 538 33.77 6.22 -3.89
N SER A 539 32.53 6.72 -3.82
CA SER A 539 31.37 5.91 -3.44
C SER A 539 30.93 5.05 -4.63
N PHE A 540 30.79 3.74 -4.41
CA PHE A 540 30.25 2.79 -5.39
C PHE A 540 28.92 2.24 -4.87
N PRO A 541 27.77 2.84 -5.24
CA PRO A 541 26.45 2.37 -4.80
C PRO A 541 26.15 0.89 -5.14
N THR A 542 26.81 0.35 -6.18
CA THR A 542 26.73 -1.07 -6.57
C THR A 542 27.25 -2.03 -5.51
N ASP A 543 28.07 -1.56 -4.57
CA ASP A 543 28.58 -2.39 -3.47
C ASP A 543 27.46 -2.87 -2.55
N SER A 544 26.32 -2.19 -2.52
CA SER A 544 25.12 -2.59 -1.77
C SER A 544 24.48 -3.91 -2.22
N LEU A 545 24.84 -4.40 -3.41
CA LEU A 545 24.46 -5.73 -3.90
C LEU A 545 25.21 -6.86 -3.18
N PHE A 546 26.23 -6.50 -2.42
CA PHE A 546 27.07 -7.38 -1.62
C PHE A 546 26.95 -7.02 -0.14
N ILE A 547 27.23 -8.00 0.71
CA ILE A 547 27.24 -7.84 2.16
C ILE A 547 28.68 -8.02 2.62
N GLU A 548 29.23 -6.96 3.22
CA GLU A 548 30.52 -6.98 3.91
C GLU A 548 30.35 -6.92 5.42
N THR A 549 29.25 -6.31 5.88
CA THR A 549 28.90 -6.18 7.28
C THR A 549 27.50 -6.70 7.49
N VAL A 550 27.36 -7.65 8.42
CA VAL A 550 26.06 -8.18 8.83
C VAL A 550 25.63 -7.44 10.09
N ILE A 551 24.45 -6.83 10.05
CA ILE A 551 23.88 -6.17 11.23
C ILE A 551 23.40 -7.23 12.23
N VAL A 552 23.74 -7.04 13.50
CA VAL A 552 23.24 -7.85 14.61
C VAL A 552 22.12 -7.09 15.30
N GLU A 553 20.93 -7.70 15.40
CA GLU A 553 19.81 -7.04 16.07
C GLU A 553 20.08 -6.88 17.58
N PRO A 554 19.57 -5.81 18.21
CA PRO A 554 19.68 -5.61 19.65
C PRO A 554 19.18 -6.80 20.48
N SER A 555 19.76 -6.99 21.67
CA SER A 555 19.41 -8.10 22.58
C SER A 555 17.92 -8.15 22.93
N ARG A 556 17.22 -7.01 22.96
CA ARG A 556 15.77 -6.91 23.19
C ARG A 556 14.93 -7.70 22.17
N TYR A 557 15.37 -7.74 20.91
CA TYR A 557 14.67 -8.46 19.84
C TYR A 557 15.09 -9.94 19.75
N ARG A 558 16.13 -10.31 20.51
CA ARG A 558 16.64 -11.68 20.63
C ARG A 558 16.68 -12.13 22.10
N PRO A 559 15.57 -12.04 22.87
CA PRO A 559 15.61 -12.24 24.32
C PRO A 559 16.09 -13.66 24.69
N ILE A 560 16.82 -13.77 25.80
CA ILE A 560 17.29 -15.04 26.37
C ILE A 560 16.06 -15.84 26.81
N ARG A 561 16.00 -17.12 26.44
CA ARG A 561 14.92 -18.02 26.87
C ARG A 561 15.39 -18.85 28.05
N CYS A 562 14.71 -18.76 29.18
CA CYS A 562 14.99 -19.61 30.34
C CYS A 562 14.03 -20.80 30.34
N PHE A 563 14.55 -22.03 30.29
CA PHE A 563 13.75 -23.25 30.38
C PHE A 563 14.34 -24.15 31.47
N LYS A 564 13.53 -24.50 32.48
CA LYS A 564 13.96 -25.30 33.65
C LYS A 564 15.21 -24.78 34.37
N GLY A 565 15.38 -23.45 34.43
CA GLY A 565 16.53 -22.81 35.10
C GLY A 565 17.78 -22.67 34.23
N GLU A 566 17.86 -23.36 33.09
CA GLU A 566 18.93 -23.19 32.11
C GLU A 566 18.60 -22.06 31.12
N ARG A 567 19.64 -21.29 30.75
CA ARG A 567 19.55 -20.19 29.79
C ARG A 567 19.85 -20.71 28.38
N PHE A 568 18.92 -20.48 27.45
CA PHE A 568 19.03 -20.85 26.04
C PHE A 568 19.07 -19.59 25.16
N GLU A 569 19.89 -19.66 24.11
CA GLU A 569 19.95 -18.64 23.07
C GLU A 569 18.63 -18.51 22.32
N HIS A 570 18.31 -17.29 21.87
CA HIS A 570 17.17 -17.09 20.99
C HIS A 570 17.40 -17.78 19.64
N PRO A 571 16.38 -18.40 19.00
CA PRO A 571 16.55 -19.04 17.70
C PRO A 571 17.08 -18.12 16.59
N ALA A 572 16.77 -16.83 16.65
CA ALA A 572 17.30 -15.81 15.73
C ALA A 572 18.81 -15.54 15.91
N THR A 573 19.37 -15.87 17.08
CA THR A 573 20.81 -15.77 17.36
C THR A 573 21.60 -16.94 16.76
N SER A 574 20.94 -18.07 16.51
CA SER A 574 21.58 -19.32 16.09
C SER A 574 22.38 -19.23 14.77
N PRO A 575 21.94 -18.49 13.72
CA PRO A 575 22.73 -18.33 12.50
C PRO A 575 23.97 -17.44 12.67
N PHE A 576 24.00 -16.58 13.70
CA PHE A 576 25.14 -15.74 14.03
C PHE A 576 26.20 -16.48 14.87
N GLY A 577 25.80 -17.51 15.62
CA GLY A 577 26.70 -18.31 16.45
C GLY A 577 27.43 -19.42 15.69
N ARG A 578 28.37 -20.09 16.37
CA ARG A 578 28.90 -21.38 15.91
C ARG A 578 27.77 -22.41 15.99
N GLY A 579 27.25 -22.86 14.85
CA GLY A 579 26.30 -23.97 14.82
C GLY A 579 26.84 -25.16 15.63
N LYS A 580 25.96 -25.83 16.40
CA LYS A 580 26.26 -27.04 17.17
C LYS A 580 26.63 -28.23 16.27
N ARG A 581 27.68 -28.11 15.46
CA ARG A 581 28.48 -29.24 14.96
C ARG A 581 29.75 -29.20 15.80
N GLY A 582 30.00 -30.30 16.51
CA GLY A 582 30.83 -30.36 17.70
C GLY A 582 32.28 -29.91 17.51
N LYS A 583 33.00 -29.90 18.63
CA LYS A 583 34.45 -29.77 18.82
C LYS A 583 35.31 -30.35 17.67
N ALA A 584 35.31 -29.70 16.52
CA ALA A 584 36.19 -29.96 15.40
C ALA A 584 36.83 -28.63 15.07
N GLU A 585 37.96 -28.39 15.71
CA GLU A 585 38.91 -27.40 15.25
C GLU A 585 39.25 -27.69 13.77
N GLY A 586 38.95 -26.72 12.89
CA GLY A 586 39.87 -26.34 11.83
C GLY A 586 40.19 -27.34 10.70
N ARG A 587 39.23 -28.13 10.18
CA ARG A 587 39.40 -28.73 8.84
C ARG A 587 38.25 -28.40 7.91
N ILE A 588 38.41 -27.30 7.18
CA ILE A 588 37.63 -27.07 5.97
C ILE A 588 37.88 -28.23 5.01
N VAL A 589 36.81 -28.83 4.51
CA VAL A 589 36.86 -29.98 3.60
C VAL A 589 37.51 -29.55 2.29
N GLY A 590 38.48 -30.33 1.80
CA GLY A 590 39.15 -30.09 0.52
C GLY A 590 40.56 -30.69 0.49
N LYS A 591 40.99 -31.18 -0.68
CA LYS A 591 42.33 -31.76 -0.87
C LYS A 591 43.35 -30.66 -1.21
N THR A 592 42.95 -29.65 -1.97
CA THR A 592 43.79 -28.50 -2.34
C THR A 592 43.45 -27.25 -1.53
N LEU A 593 44.37 -26.29 -1.43
CA LEU A 593 44.13 -25.01 -0.74
C LEU A 593 42.99 -24.22 -1.37
N ASN A 594 42.89 -24.21 -2.71
CA ASN A 594 41.84 -23.51 -3.45
C ASN A 594 40.46 -24.14 -3.22
N GLU A 595 40.39 -25.47 -3.14
CA GLU A 595 39.15 -26.19 -2.83
C GLU A 595 38.69 -25.92 -1.40
N LYS A 596 39.62 -25.90 -0.43
CA LYS A 596 39.30 -25.50 0.95
C LYS A 596 38.78 -24.07 1.00
N LEU A 597 39.43 -23.12 0.33
CA LEU A 597 38.98 -21.72 0.31
C LEU A 597 37.59 -21.57 -0.33
N HIS A 598 37.32 -22.30 -1.40
CA HIS A 598 36.01 -22.31 -2.07
C HIS A 598 34.90 -22.87 -1.16
N ASN A 599 35.17 -23.98 -0.47
CA ASN A 599 34.20 -24.60 0.42
C ASN A 599 33.91 -23.72 1.65
N ALA A 600 34.93 -23.06 2.22
CA ALA A 600 34.74 -22.08 3.29
C ALA A 600 33.88 -20.88 2.83
N TYR A 601 34.11 -20.39 1.60
CA TYR A 601 33.32 -19.31 1.03
C TYR A 601 31.86 -19.71 0.81
N GLN A 602 31.61 -20.90 0.26
CA GLN A 602 30.25 -21.43 0.10
C GLN A 602 29.54 -21.57 1.44
N GLU A 603 30.23 -22.05 2.48
CA GLU A 603 29.67 -22.15 3.82
C GLU A 603 29.27 -20.77 4.38
N LEU A 604 30.14 -19.76 4.21
CA LEU A 604 29.84 -18.39 4.61
C LEU A 604 28.62 -17.82 3.88
N GLN A 605 28.51 -18.04 2.56
CA GLN A 605 27.36 -17.63 1.78
C GLN A 605 26.08 -18.34 2.24
N MET A 606 26.13 -19.65 2.52
CA MET A 606 24.98 -20.40 3.02
C MET A 606 24.52 -19.91 4.39
N ARG A 607 25.43 -19.60 5.31
CA ARG A 607 25.09 -19.04 6.62
C ARG A 607 24.42 -17.67 6.48
N THR A 608 24.94 -16.83 5.59
CA THR A 608 24.33 -15.52 5.29
C THR A 608 22.95 -15.69 4.65
N ASN A 609 22.79 -16.65 3.72
CA ASN A 609 21.49 -16.97 3.12
C ASN A 609 20.46 -17.40 4.18
N ALA A 610 20.88 -18.18 5.19
CA ALA A 610 19.99 -18.64 6.27
C ALA A 610 19.41 -17.49 7.10
N LEU A 611 20.12 -16.37 7.25
CA LEU A 611 19.61 -15.19 7.96
C LEU A 611 18.41 -14.56 7.22
N PHE A 612 18.47 -14.51 5.89
CA PHE A 612 17.45 -13.83 5.08
C PHE A 612 16.34 -14.76 4.59
N ASP A 613 16.69 -15.91 4.00
CA ASP A 613 15.74 -16.81 3.37
C ASP A 613 16.11 -18.29 3.59
N ARG A 614 15.29 -19.00 4.37
CA ARG A 614 15.41 -20.45 4.56
C ARG A 614 15.34 -21.24 3.24
N ALA A 615 14.56 -20.78 2.26
CA ALA A 615 14.39 -21.48 0.98
C ALA A 615 15.64 -21.42 0.09
N ALA A 616 16.52 -20.45 0.32
CA ALA A 616 17.82 -20.37 -0.37
C ALA A 616 18.77 -21.50 0.08
N ASN A 617 18.54 -22.14 1.24
CA ASN A 617 19.33 -23.26 1.75
C ASN A 617 18.58 -24.59 1.59
N ARG A 618 18.65 -25.18 0.39
CA ARG A 618 17.97 -26.45 0.06
C ARG A 618 18.53 -27.68 0.81
N VAL A 619 19.78 -27.64 1.29
CA VAL A 619 20.48 -28.81 1.88
C VAL A 619 20.04 -29.11 3.32
N ASP A 620 19.66 -28.10 4.10
CA ASP A 620 19.33 -28.22 5.53
C ASP A 620 17.89 -27.77 5.84
N ALA A 621 16.95 -28.04 4.93
CA ALA A 621 15.58 -27.53 5.03
C ALA A 621 14.76 -28.15 6.18
N LYS A 622 15.07 -29.36 6.66
CA LYS A 622 14.38 -30.02 7.78
C LYS A 622 15.12 -29.76 9.10
N GLY A 623 14.89 -28.60 9.71
CA GLY A 623 15.45 -28.24 11.03
C GLY A 623 15.98 -26.80 11.12
N SER A 624 16.18 -26.14 9.99
CA SER A 624 16.67 -24.76 9.94
C SER A 624 15.60 -23.73 10.38
N GLN A 625 16.04 -22.74 11.15
CA GLN A 625 15.19 -21.68 11.71
C GLN A 625 14.61 -20.79 10.59
N PRO A 626 13.43 -20.16 10.81
CA PRO A 626 12.88 -19.22 9.84
C PRO A 626 13.79 -17.99 9.71
N GLY A 627 14.14 -17.62 8.47
CA GLY A 627 14.86 -16.38 8.19
C GLY A 627 13.94 -15.16 8.22
N LEU A 628 14.54 -13.98 8.03
CA LEU A 628 13.84 -12.70 8.11
C LEU A 628 12.63 -12.62 7.16
N LYS A 629 12.77 -13.11 5.93
CA LYS A 629 11.68 -13.13 4.94
C LYS A 629 10.46 -13.91 5.42
N GLN A 630 10.68 -15.08 6.04
CA GLN A 630 9.59 -15.91 6.54
C GLN A 630 8.85 -15.27 7.73
N LEU A 631 9.54 -14.46 8.53
CA LEU A 631 8.93 -13.69 9.63
C LEU A 631 8.00 -12.58 9.09
N LEU A 632 8.27 -12.06 7.90
CA LEU A 632 7.52 -10.96 7.29
C LEU A 632 6.31 -11.43 6.45
N GLU A 633 6.48 -12.45 5.59
CA GLU A 633 5.51 -12.75 4.50
C GLU A 633 4.32 -13.64 4.89
N LYS A 634 4.40 -14.40 6.00
CA LYS A 634 3.37 -15.39 6.37
C LYS A 634 2.06 -14.74 6.85
N LYS A 635 0.98 -15.54 6.90
CA LYS A 635 -0.30 -15.13 7.55
C LYS A 635 -0.10 -14.78 9.02
N GLU A 636 0.74 -15.57 9.71
CA GLU A 636 1.23 -15.31 11.07
C GLU A 636 2.45 -14.37 11.08
N GLY A 637 2.82 -13.81 9.92
CA GLY A 637 3.92 -12.88 9.79
C GLY A 637 3.60 -11.50 10.36
N LEU A 638 4.65 -10.71 10.56
CA LEU A 638 4.62 -9.43 11.28
C LEU A 638 3.54 -8.47 10.74
N PHE A 639 3.45 -8.30 9.42
CA PHE A 639 2.54 -7.33 8.81
C PHE A 639 1.07 -7.64 9.10
N ARG A 640 0.64 -8.90 8.92
CA ARG A 640 -0.78 -9.26 9.07
C ARG A 640 -1.16 -9.47 10.53
N MET A 641 -0.32 -10.13 11.32
CA MET A 641 -0.67 -10.56 12.67
C MET A 641 -0.38 -9.53 13.76
N HIS A 642 0.58 -8.62 13.53
CA HIS A 642 1.06 -7.69 14.55
C HIS A 642 1.04 -6.21 14.15
N MET A 643 0.92 -5.88 12.85
CA MET A 643 0.68 -4.51 12.40
C MET A 643 -0.79 -4.26 12.08
N MET A 644 -1.39 -5.07 11.19
CA MET A 644 -2.79 -4.92 10.78
C MET A 644 -3.76 -5.45 11.85
N GLY A 645 -3.52 -6.66 12.35
CA GLY A 645 -4.18 -7.18 13.54
C GLY A 645 -3.33 -6.94 14.79
N LYS A 646 -3.96 -6.58 15.91
CA LYS A 646 -3.29 -6.47 17.21
C LYS A 646 -4.20 -6.98 18.31
N ARG A 647 -3.62 -7.57 19.35
CA ARG A 647 -4.32 -7.73 20.63
C ARG A 647 -4.38 -6.37 21.31
N VAL A 648 -5.55 -6.04 21.85
CA VAL A 648 -5.81 -4.74 22.47
C VAL A 648 -6.06 -4.90 23.97
N ASN A 649 -5.68 -3.89 24.73
CA ASN A 649 -6.03 -3.77 26.14
C ASN A 649 -7.47 -3.24 26.27
N PHE A 650 -8.01 -3.25 27.50
CA PHE A 650 -9.35 -2.70 27.82
C PHE A 650 -10.47 -3.31 26.97
N ALA A 651 -10.44 -4.63 26.80
CA ALA A 651 -11.49 -5.38 26.14
C ALA A 651 -11.96 -6.55 27.02
N CYS A 652 -13.21 -6.97 26.84
CA CYS A 652 -13.78 -8.16 27.47
C CYS A 652 -14.43 -9.05 26.40
N ARG A 653 -14.63 -10.32 26.75
CA ARG A 653 -15.35 -11.29 25.94
C ARG A 653 -16.19 -12.15 26.86
N SER A 654 -17.44 -12.42 26.49
CA SER A 654 -18.31 -13.37 27.17
C SER A 654 -19.40 -13.84 26.22
N VAL A 655 -20.11 -14.89 26.63
CA VAL A 655 -21.34 -15.34 25.99
C VAL A 655 -22.40 -14.25 26.12
N ILE A 656 -23.22 -14.10 25.09
CA ILE A 656 -24.37 -13.18 25.10
C ILE A 656 -25.66 -13.90 25.54
N THR A 657 -26.52 -13.18 26.23
CA THR A 657 -27.83 -13.63 26.69
C THR A 657 -28.86 -12.57 26.33
N PRO A 658 -30.08 -12.95 25.93
CA PRO A 658 -31.08 -11.96 25.60
C PRO A 658 -31.59 -11.22 26.84
N ASP A 659 -31.96 -9.95 26.65
CA ASP A 659 -32.63 -9.13 27.66
C ASP A 659 -33.54 -8.08 27.00
N PRO A 660 -34.88 -8.21 27.11
CA PRO A 660 -35.82 -7.25 26.51
C PRO A 660 -35.93 -5.93 27.29
N TYR A 661 -35.44 -5.86 28.54
CA TYR A 661 -35.53 -4.64 29.38
C TYR A 661 -34.38 -3.65 29.16
N LEU A 662 -33.39 -4.04 28.35
CA LEU A 662 -32.34 -3.16 27.87
C LEU A 662 -32.83 -2.34 26.68
N ASP A 663 -32.37 -1.10 26.59
CA ASP A 663 -32.60 -0.28 25.41
C ASP A 663 -31.89 -0.90 24.18
N ILE A 664 -32.30 -0.52 22.97
CA ILE A 664 -31.81 -1.11 21.71
C ILE A 664 -30.31 -0.89 21.53
N ASP A 665 -29.78 0.23 22.01
CA ASP A 665 -28.37 0.58 21.96
C ASP A 665 -27.63 0.33 23.29
N GLU A 666 -28.26 -0.36 24.25
CA GLU A 666 -27.65 -0.74 25.52
C GLU A 666 -27.09 -2.16 25.49
N ILE A 667 -25.94 -2.32 26.14
CA ILE A 667 -25.35 -3.62 26.45
C ILE A 667 -25.25 -3.80 27.97
N GLY A 668 -25.82 -4.89 28.45
CA GLY A 668 -25.73 -5.33 29.84
C GLY A 668 -24.33 -5.85 30.13
N ILE A 669 -23.58 -5.11 30.95
CA ILE A 669 -22.22 -5.47 31.38
C ILE A 669 -22.27 -6.08 32.78
N PRO A 670 -21.76 -7.31 32.98
CA PRO A 670 -21.52 -7.87 34.30
C PRO A 670 -20.70 -6.95 35.20
N GLU A 671 -21.09 -6.87 36.48
CA GLU A 671 -20.35 -6.08 37.47
C GLU A 671 -18.87 -6.51 37.56
N LEU A 672 -18.56 -7.79 37.34
CA LEU A 672 -17.19 -8.31 37.28
C LEU A 672 -16.34 -7.58 36.23
N PHE A 673 -16.90 -7.34 35.05
CA PHE A 673 -16.21 -6.61 33.99
C PHE A 673 -16.17 -5.11 34.28
N ALA A 674 -17.26 -4.56 34.79
CA ALA A 674 -17.34 -3.14 35.14
C ALA A 674 -16.26 -2.73 36.17
N ARG A 675 -15.99 -3.60 37.16
CA ARG A 675 -14.94 -3.36 38.18
C ARG A 675 -13.51 -3.44 37.63
N ARG A 676 -13.28 -4.19 36.54
CA ARG A 676 -11.93 -4.37 35.96
C ARG A 676 -11.61 -3.38 34.86
N LEU A 677 -12.59 -3.07 34.02
CA LEU A 677 -12.45 -2.11 32.93
C LEU A 677 -12.41 -0.69 33.50
N THR A 678 -11.39 0.06 33.14
CA THR A 678 -11.20 1.43 33.61
C THR A 678 -11.11 2.44 32.48
N PHE A 679 -11.48 3.68 32.80
CA PHE A 679 -11.42 4.83 31.90
C PHE A 679 -10.61 5.95 32.55
N PRO A 680 -9.61 6.53 31.88
CA PRO A 680 -8.81 7.63 32.41
C PRO A 680 -9.63 8.93 32.38
N GLU A 681 -10.22 9.30 33.52
CA GLU A 681 -10.98 10.54 33.65
C GLU A 681 -10.07 11.66 34.18
N PRO A 682 -9.89 12.77 33.44
CA PRO A 682 -9.16 13.93 33.95
C PRO A 682 -9.97 14.63 35.04
N ILE A 683 -9.29 15.09 36.08
CA ILE A 683 -9.93 15.82 37.17
C ILE A 683 -10.22 17.26 36.74
N SER A 684 -11.48 17.65 36.87
CA SER A 684 -12.02 18.98 36.60
C SER A 684 -12.82 19.50 37.80
N SER A 685 -13.15 20.79 37.81
CA SER A 685 -13.98 21.39 38.86
C SER A 685 -15.34 20.71 39.01
N LEU A 686 -15.91 20.22 37.91
CA LEU A 686 -17.23 19.59 37.85
C LEU A 686 -17.24 18.17 38.43
N ASN A 687 -16.21 17.38 38.16
CA ASN A 687 -16.16 15.95 38.53
C ASN A 687 -15.31 15.64 39.78
N HIS A 688 -14.54 16.61 40.28
CA HIS A 688 -13.57 16.41 41.37
C HIS A 688 -14.17 15.79 42.64
N ARG A 689 -15.37 16.24 43.06
CA ARG A 689 -16.07 15.67 44.24
C ARG A 689 -16.38 14.18 44.04
N LEU A 690 -16.87 13.83 42.85
CA LEU A 690 -17.30 12.48 42.50
C LEU A 690 -16.11 11.52 42.37
N LEU A 691 -15.05 11.96 41.70
CA LEU A 691 -13.81 11.18 41.55
C LEU A 691 -13.13 10.91 42.90
N LYS A 692 -13.11 11.90 43.80
CA LYS A 692 -12.62 11.72 45.18
C LYS A 692 -13.40 10.64 45.92
N GLU A 693 -14.73 10.63 45.76
CA GLU A 693 -15.58 9.62 46.36
C GLU A 693 -15.29 8.22 45.81
N TRP A 694 -15.11 8.07 44.50
CA TRP A 694 -14.79 6.77 43.89
C TRP A 694 -13.41 6.24 44.30
N VAL A 695 -12.41 7.11 44.47
CA VAL A 695 -11.10 6.73 45.02
C VAL A 695 -11.24 6.27 46.48
N ARG A 696 -12.08 6.93 47.29
CA ARG A 696 -12.37 6.51 48.67
C ARG A 696 -13.08 5.15 48.74
N ARG A 697 -14.06 4.92 47.84
CA ARG A 697 -14.76 3.62 47.72
C ARG A 697 -13.84 2.48 47.27
N GLY A 698 -12.81 2.80 46.49
CA GLY A 698 -11.78 1.87 46.02
C GLY A 698 -12.26 0.90 44.94
N PRO A 699 -11.48 -0.16 44.66
CA PRO A 699 -11.76 -1.09 43.55
C PRO A 699 -12.84 -2.15 43.86
N ASP A 700 -13.12 -2.43 45.13
CA ASP A 700 -13.95 -3.57 45.56
C ASP A 700 -15.44 -3.34 45.32
N HIS A 701 -15.87 -2.09 45.42
CA HIS A 701 -17.27 -1.68 45.36
C HIS A 701 -17.51 -0.82 44.12
N HIS A 702 -18.42 -1.27 43.25
CA HIS A 702 -18.84 -0.50 42.08
C HIS A 702 -19.94 0.51 42.46
N PRO A 703 -19.91 1.77 42.00
CA PRO A 703 -18.84 2.42 41.22
C PRO A 703 -17.65 2.85 42.09
N GLY A 704 -16.44 2.58 41.59
CA GLY A 704 -15.16 2.87 42.24
C GLY A 704 -14.03 3.20 41.26
N ALA A 705 -12.78 3.15 41.72
CA ALA A 705 -11.59 3.42 40.92
C ALA A 705 -10.43 2.47 41.27
N ASN A 706 -9.63 2.11 40.26
CA ASN A 706 -8.55 1.12 40.44
C ASN A 706 -7.15 1.74 40.47
N PHE A 707 -6.95 2.85 39.74
CA PHE A 707 -5.67 3.54 39.67
C PHE A 707 -5.85 5.05 39.70
N VAL A 708 -4.83 5.74 40.20
CA VAL A 708 -4.67 7.19 40.10
C VAL A 708 -3.35 7.45 39.39
N GLU A 709 -3.35 8.37 38.43
CA GLU A 709 -2.16 8.76 37.69
C GLU A 709 -1.89 10.24 37.98
N PHE A 710 -0.78 10.48 38.67
CA PHE A 710 -0.35 11.83 38.98
C PHE A 710 0.44 12.38 37.81
N SER A 711 -0.06 13.47 37.23
CA SER A 711 0.61 14.21 36.18
C SER A 711 1.82 14.89 36.81
N GLY A 712 3.00 14.34 36.54
CA GLY A 712 4.26 14.79 37.14
C GLY A 712 4.57 16.26 36.80
N THR A 713 5.54 16.83 37.52
CA THR A 713 6.16 18.10 37.13
C THR A 713 6.99 17.91 35.86
N ILE A 714 7.20 18.98 35.09
CA ILE A 714 8.01 19.00 33.86
C ILE A 714 9.32 18.18 34.05
N GLY A 715 9.52 17.16 33.20
CA GLY A 715 10.71 16.30 33.21
C GLY A 715 10.61 15.01 34.02
N LYS A 716 9.53 14.76 34.78
CA LYS A 716 9.28 13.48 35.46
C LYS A 716 8.14 12.70 34.79
N PRO A 717 8.28 11.38 34.56
CA PRO A 717 7.22 10.57 33.98
C PRO A 717 6.00 10.53 34.93
N PRO A 718 4.77 10.42 34.38
CA PRO A 718 3.58 10.28 35.19
C PRO A 718 3.68 9.05 36.07
N THR A 719 3.34 9.20 37.35
CA THR A 719 3.38 8.08 38.30
C THR A 719 1.98 7.52 38.47
N ARG A 720 1.79 6.29 38.01
CA ARG A 720 0.55 5.54 38.23
C ARG A 720 0.63 4.78 39.55
N VAL A 721 -0.29 5.09 40.46
CA VAL A 721 -0.43 4.46 41.77
C VAL A 721 -1.68 3.59 41.76
N LYS A 722 -1.54 2.34 42.20
CA LYS A 722 -2.68 1.43 42.38
C LYS A 722 -3.43 1.80 43.65
N VAL A 723 -4.76 1.88 43.57
CA VAL A 723 -5.59 2.11 44.76
C VAL A 723 -5.59 0.84 45.61
N PRO A 724 -5.29 0.92 46.91
CA PRO A 724 -5.29 -0.22 47.82
C PRO A 724 -6.61 -1.00 47.82
N PHE A 725 -6.52 -2.33 47.95
CA PHE A 725 -7.66 -3.26 48.03
C PHE A 725 -7.98 -3.57 49.50
N GLY A 726 -9.24 -3.87 49.83
CA GLY A 726 -9.64 -4.35 51.15
C GLY A 726 -10.10 -3.26 52.12
N ARG A 727 -10.92 -3.65 53.11
CA ARG A 727 -11.64 -2.75 54.04
C ARG A 727 -10.72 -1.92 54.95
N GLU A 728 -9.56 -2.46 55.32
CA GLU A 728 -8.61 -1.82 56.24
C GLU A 728 -7.89 -0.61 55.61
N SER A 729 -7.80 -0.55 54.29
CA SER A 729 -7.09 0.50 53.54
C SER A 729 -7.87 1.82 53.39
N THR A 730 -8.99 1.99 54.09
CA THR A 730 -9.88 3.16 53.96
C THR A 730 -9.18 4.49 54.26
N LYS A 731 -8.25 4.50 55.24
CA LYS A 731 -7.46 5.70 55.58
C LYS A 731 -6.50 6.10 54.46
N GLU A 732 -5.80 5.13 53.88
CA GLU A 732 -4.86 5.35 52.76
C GLU A 732 -5.57 5.85 51.51
N ARG A 733 -6.74 5.27 51.19
CA ARG A 733 -7.61 5.73 50.10
C ARG A 733 -8.10 7.16 50.34
N GLY A 734 -8.44 7.49 51.59
CA GLY A 734 -8.76 8.85 52.02
C GLY A 734 -7.62 9.83 51.74
N TYR A 735 -6.40 9.49 52.15
CA TYR A 735 -5.21 10.30 51.89
C TYR A 735 -4.93 10.49 50.38
N LEU A 736 -4.96 9.41 49.61
CA LEU A 736 -4.79 9.45 48.15
C LEU A 736 -5.82 10.36 47.48
N SER A 737 -7.09 10.28 47.91
CA SER A 737 -8.16 11.14 47.38
C SER A 737 -7.87 12.63 47.62
N THR A 738 -7.32 12.99 48.79
CA THR A 738 -7.02 14.39 49.13
C THR A 738 -5.86 14.94 48.32
N LYS A 739 -4.89 14.10 47.93
CA LYS A 739 -3.72 14.46 47.14
C LYS A 739 -4.02 14.82 45.67
N LEU A 740 -5.19 14.44 45.16
CA LEU A 740 -5.61 14.69 43.78
C LEU A 740 -5.66 16.19 43.48
N ARG A 741 -4.99 16.61 42.40
CA ARG A 741 -4.95 18.01 41.96
C ARG A 741 -5.78 18.21 40.70
N MET A 742 -6.49 19.34 40.67
CA MET A 742 -7.18 19.83 39.48
C MET A 742 -6.17 20.46 38.52
N GLY A 743 -6.49 20.48 37.23
CA GLY A 743 -5.73 21.26 36.25
C GLY A 743 -5.88 22.76 36.55
N ASP A 744 -4.77 23.49 36.50
CA ASP A 744 -4.74 24.94 36.72
C ASP A 744 -4.78 25.65 35.36
N VAL A 745 -5.70 26.61 35.20
CA VAL A 745 -5.85 27.38 33.96
C VAL A 745 -4.69 28.40 33.81
N SER A 746 -4.10 28.83 34.92
CA SER A 746 -3.01 29.82 34.92
C SER A 746 -1.67 29.22 34.44
N ASN A 747 -1.51 27.90 34.58
CA ASN A 747 -0.34 27.18 34.13
C ASN A 747 -0.72 26.14 33.07
N VAL A 748 -0.66 26.55 31.80
CA VAL A 748 -0.96 25.68 30.63
C VAL A 748 -0.11 24.40 30.62
N HIS A 749 1.03 24.39 31.32
CA HIS A 749 1.91 23.23 31.43
C HIS A 749 1.59 22.30 32.61
N ALA A 750 0.68 22.68 33.52
CA ALA A 750 0.22 21.85 34.63
C ALA A 750 -0.97 20.98 34.19
N MET A 751 -0.66 19.79 33.68
CA MET A 751 -1.68 18.81 33.29
C MET A 751 -2.45 18.29 34.52
N PRO A 752 -3.79 18.15 34.48
CA PRO A 752 -4.57 17.61 35.58
C PRO A 752 -4.14 16.17 35.93
N ASP A 753 -4.29 15.78 37.19
CA ASP A 753 -4.17 14.37 37.57
C ASP A 753 -5.36 13.56 36.98
N TYR A 754 -5.14 12.27 36.73
CA TYR A 754 -6.15 11.38 36.15
C TYR A 754 -6.58 10.32 37.17
N VAL A 755 -7.88 10.02 37.19
CA VAL A 755 -8.42 8.89 37.96
C VAL A 755 -8.92 7.85 36.96
N LEU A 756 -8.34 6.65 37.03
CA LEU A 756 -8.80 5.52 36.23
C LEU A 756 -10.01 4.89 36.93
N ARG A 757 -11.17 5.55 36.72
CA ARG A 757 -12.47 5.12 37.24
C ARG A 757 -12.91 3.82 36.57
N GLN A 758 -13.72 3.04 37.27
CA GLN A 758 -14.38 1.87 36.69
C GLN A 758 -15.40 2.27 35.61
N LEU A 759 -15.75 1.32 34.74
CA LEU A 759 -16.78 1.47 33.71
C LEU A 759 -18.16 1.73 34.35
N GLN A 760 -18.90 2.72 33.86
CA GLN A 760 -20.18 3.16 34.41
C GLN A 760 -21.32 3.08 33.40
N ASN A 761 -22.55 3.23 33.89
CA ASN A 761 -23.72 3.34 33.03
C ASN A 761 -23.58 4.53 32.07
N GLY A 762 -23.86 4.29 30.79
CA GLY A 762 -23.76 5.29 29.72
C GLY A 762 -22.40 5.39 29.03
N ASP A 763 -21.36 4.76 29.57
CA ASP A 763 -20.06 4.65 28.90
C ASP A 763 -20.20 3.91 27.56
N LYS A 764 -19.33 4.21 26.58
CA LYS A 764 -19.44 3.64 25.22
C LYS A 764 -18.50 2.45 25.04
N LEU A 765 -19.04 1.34 24.53
CA LEU A 765 -18.28 0.15 24.12
C LEU A 765 -18.55 -0.17 22.67
N LEU A 766 -17.51 -0.60 21.94
CA LEU A 766 -17.70 -1.21 20.62
C LEU A 766 -17.89 -2.71 20.79
N MET A 767 -19.08 -3.18 20.43
CA MET A 767 -19.42 -4.60 20.46
C MET A 767 -19.20 -5.21 19.08
N ASN A 768 -18.51 -6.36 19.06
CA ASN A 768 -18.14 -7.07 17.84
C ASN A 768 -18.44 -8.58 17.99
N ARG A 769 -19.12 -9.16 16.99
CA ARG A 769 -19.26 -10.62 16.82
C ARG A 769 -18.31 -11.10 15.72
N GLN A 770 -17.51 -12.13 16.01
CA GLN A 770 -16.63 -12.76 15.03
C GLN A 770 -17.37 -13.89 14.29
N PRO A 771 -17.27 -14.00 12.95
CA PRO A 771 -16.52 -13.15 12.02
C PRO A 771 -17.23 -11.83 11.66
N SER A 772 -16.48 -10.73 11.55
CA SER A 772 -17.01 -9.41 11.17
C SER A 772 -17.00 -9.25 9.66
N LEU A 773 -18.12 -9.55 8.99
CA LEU A 773 -18.21 -9.52 7.52
C LEU A 773 -18.63 -8.15 6.97
N HIS A 774 -19.41 -7.39 7.74
CA HIS A 774 -19.95 -6.09 7.35
C HIS A 774 -19.79 -5.08 8.48
N LYS A 775 -19.87 -3.79 8.15
CA LYS A 775 -19.72 -2.70 9.13
C LYS A 775 -20.68 -2.83 10.33
N PRO A 776 -21.98 -3.12 10.16
CA PRO A 776 -22.88 -3.36 11.30
C PRO A 776 -22.51 -4.54 12.21
N SER A 777 -21.56 -5.41 11.85
CA SER A 777 -21.04 -6.43 12.79
C SER A 777 -20.14 -5.84 13.89
N ILE A 778 -19.83 -4.53 13.83
CA ILE A 778 -19.21 -3.77 14.91
C ILE A 778 -19.95 -2.45 15.11
N MET A 779 -20.57 -2.28 16.28
CA MET A 779 -21.35 -1.07 16.61
C MET A 779 -21.07 -0.61 18.04
N GLY A 780 -21.29 0.68 18.27
CA GLY A 780 -21.21 1.34 19.57
C GLY A 780 -22.48 1.17 20.37
N HIS A 781 -22.34 0.60 21.57
CA HIS A 781 -23.39 0.43 22.57
C HIS A 781 -23.09 1.25 23.81
N ARG A 782 -24.14 1.65 24.53
CA ARG A 782 -24.06 2.21 25.89
C ARG A 782 -23.97 1.07 26.90
N ALA A 783 -23.03 1.17 27.82
CA ALA A 783 -22.91 0.22 28.91
C ALA A 783 -24.07 0.41 29.89
N ARG A 784 -24.66 -0.69 30.34
CA ARG A 784 -25.54 -0.75 31.50
C ARG A 784 -25.05 -1.85 32.43
N VAL A 785 -24.57 -1.48 33.60
CA VAL A 785 -23.99 -2.40 34.57
C VAL A 785 -25.11 -3.17 35.26
N LEU A 786 -25.05 -4.49 35.22
CA LEU A 786 -26.02 -5.39 35.84
C LEU A 786 -25.36 -6.16 37.00
N THR A 787 -25.96 -6.09 38.17
CA THR A 787 -25.51 -6.79 39.38
C THR A 787 -25.92 -8.26 39.37
N GLY A 788 -25.04 -9.16 39.82
CA GLY A 788 -25.33 -10.60 39.92
C GLY A 788 -25.37 -11.37 38.59
N GLN A 789 -24.98 -10.73 37.47
CA GLN A 789 -24.90 -11.34 36.15
C GLN A 789 -23.45 -11.67 35.78
N ASN A 790 -23.24 -12.74 35.02
CA ASN A 790 -21.91 -13.19 34.56
C ASN A 790 -21.73 -13.15 33.03
N ALA A 791 -22.83 -13.13 32.28
CA ALA A 791 -22.86 -13.07 30.82
C ALA A 791 -23.18 -11.65 30.34
N LEU A 792 -22.78 -11.32 29.11
CA LEU A 792 -23.19 -10.08 28.46
C LEU A 792 -24.67 -10.17 28.11
N ARG A 793 -25.44 -9.10 28.34
CA ARG A 793 -26.86 -9.07 27.96
C ARG A 793 -27.10 -8.08 26.85
N MET A 794 -27.97 -8.41 25.90
CA MET A 794 -28.32 -7.51 24.82
C MET A 794 -29.77 -7.62 24.40
N ASN A 795 -30.30 -6.54 23.83
CA ASN A 795 -31.62 -6.52 23.23
C ASN A 795 -31.66 -7.41 21.96
N TYR A 796 -32.84 -7.93 21.63
CA TYR A 796 -33.10 -8.73 20.42
C TYR A 796 -32.97 -7.94 19.11
N ALA A 797 -33.32 -6.65 19.12
CA ALA A 797 -33.36 -5.82 17.92
C ALA A 797 -32.04 -5.76 17.13
N PRO A 798 -30.85 -5.62 17.76
CA PRO A 798 -29.57 -5.64 17.06
C PRO A 798 -29.05 -7.03 16.66
N CYS A 799 -29.67 -8.14 17.09
CA CYS A 799 -29.14 -9.49 16.85
C CYS A 799 -28.96 -9.80 15.36
N LYS A 800 -29.89 -9.37 14.51
CA LYS A 800 -29.78 -9.55 13.05
C LYS A 800 -28.57 -8.83 12.45
N ALA A 801 -28.18 -7.68 12.99
CA ALA A 801 -26.99 -6.95 12.54
C ALA A 801 -25.70 -7.70 12.85
N TYR A 802 -25.65 -8.41 13.98
CA TYR A 802 -24.53 -9.27 14.37
C TYR A 802 -24.62 -10.70 13.81
N ASN A 803 -25.75 -11.06 13.21
CA ASN A 803 -26.11 -12.43 12.84
C ASN A 803 -26.05 -13.39 14.04
N ALA A 804 -26.50 -12.94 15.21
CA ALA A 804 -26.43 -13.65 16.48
C ALA A 804 -27.76 -14.34 16.84
N ASP A 805 -27.70 -15.53 17.44
CA ASP A 805 -28.87 -16.39 17.73
C ASP A 805 -28.92 -16.95 19.18
N PHE A 806 -28.05 -16.47 20.08
CA PHE A 806 -28.04 -16.79 21.52
C PHE A 806 -27.85 -18.28 21.89
N ASP A 807 -27.21 -19.08 21.04
CA ASP A 807 -26.96 -20.51 21.26
C ASP A 807 -25.67 -20.83 22.05
N GLY A 808 -24.95 -19.79 22.51
CA GLY A 808 -23.58 -19.89 23.04
C GLY A 808 -22.60 -18.93 22.39
N ASP A 809 -23.08 -18.13 21.42
CA ASP A 809 -22.35 -17.02 20.81
C ASP A 809 -21.55 -16.15 21.78
N GLU A 810 -20.26 -15.95 21.47
CA GLU A 810 -19.38 -15.03 22.19
C GLU A 810 -19.21 -13.71 21.43
N MET A 811 -19.36 -12.59 22.14
CA MET A 811 -19.08 -11.26 21.61
C MET A 811 -17.92 -10.58 22.36
N ASN A 812 -17.15 -9.79 21.62
CA ASN A 812 -16.09 -8.96 22.17
C ASN A 812 -16.64 -7.55 22.44
N GLY A 813 -16.38 -7.03 23.64
CA GLY A 813 -16.62 -5.64 24.01
C GLY A 813 -15.31 -4.89 24.12
N HIS A 814 -15.12 -3.84 23.32
CA HIS A 814 -13.95 -2.98 23.37
C HIS A 814 -14.30 -1.68 24.08
N PHE A 815 -13.66 -1.42 25.23
CA PHE A 815 -13.95 -0.24 26.02
C PHE A 815 -13.12 0.96 25.55
N ILE A 816 -13.82 2.00 25.10
CA ILE A 816 -13.20 3.15 24.44
C ILE A 816 -12.55 4.08 25.48
N GLN A 817 -11.24 4.29 25.33
CA GLN A 817 -10.41 5.01 26.32
C GLN A 817 -10.34 6.53 26.11
N ASN A 818 -10.66 7.04 24.92
CA ASN A 818 -10.55 8.46 24.59
C ASN A 818 -11.93 9.08 24.36
N ARG A 819 -12.13 10.33 24.82
CA ARG A 819 -13.38 11.07 24.61
C ARG A 819 -13.71 11.30 23.14
N VAL A 820 -12.70 11.56 22.30
CA VAL A 820 -12.87 11.71 20.84
C VAL A 820 -13.41 10.42 20.24
N ALA A 821 -12.82 9.28 20.59
CA ALA A 821 -13.29 7.97 20.10
C ALA A 821 -14.68 7.61 20.67
N GLN A 822 -15.02 8.05 21.89
CA GLN A 822 -16.38 7.88 22.42
C GLN A 822 -17.41 8.68 21.62
N CYS A 823 -17.06 9.88 21.16
CA CYS A 823 -17.88 10.69 20.27
C CYS A 823 -18.07 10.03 18.90
N GLU A 824 -17.00 9.50 18.30
CA GLU A 824 -17.11 8.74 17.05
C GLU A 824 -18.02 7.50 17.21
N ALA A 825 -17.92 6.81 18.34
CA ALA A 825 -18.80 5.68 18.59
C ALA A 825 -20.27 6.07 18.86
N SER A 826 -20.53 7.26 19.42
CA SER A 826 -21.89 7.75 19.65
C SER A 826 -22.55 8.32 18.39
N GLU A 827 -21.77 8.95 17.51
CA GLU A 827 -22.30 9.65 16.33
C GLU A 827 -22.13 8.87 15.02
N LEU A 828 -21.10 8.03 14.88
CA LEU A 828 -20.82 7.35 13.59
C LEU A 828 -21.08 5.85 13.64
N ALA A 829 -20.71 5.21 14.74
CA ALA A 829 -20.78 3.76 14.88
C ALA A 829 -21.93 3.29 15.77
N ASN A 830 -22.80 4.18 16.26
CA ASN A 830 -23.91 3.81 17.13
C ASN A 830 -24.91 2.86 16.45
N VAL A 831 -25.73 2.18 17.23
CA VAL A 831 -26.76 1.26 16.70
C VAL A 831 -27.78 2.02 15.83
N GLY A 832 -28.24 3.19 16.28
CA GLY A 832 -29.27 3.98 15.57
C GLY A 832 -28.88 4.42 14.16
N ASN A 833 -27.66 4.93 13.95
CA ASN A 833 -27.21 5.38 12.63
C ASN A 833 -26.83 4.22 11.70
N ASN A 834 -26.75 2.99 12.23
CA ASN A 834 -26.56 1.76 11.47
C ASN A 834 -27.87 0.95 11.34
N TYR A 835 -29.03 1.63 11.40
CA TYR A 835 -30.36 1.03 11.20
C TYR A 835 -30.56 0.45 9.80
N LEU A 836 -29.98 1.08 8.77
CA LEU A 836 -30.11 0.67 7.37
C LEU A 836 -28.87 -0.07 6.88
N VAL A 837 -29.06 -1.13 6.10
CA VAL A 837 -27.98 -1.85 5.42
C VAL A 837 -27.41 -0.97 4.31
N PRO A 838 -26.08 -0.74 4.25
CA PRO A 838 -25.49 0.12 3.20
C PRO A 838 -25.66 -0.39 1.76
N LYS A 839 -26.00 -1.67 1.58
CA LYS A 839 -26.11 -2.33 0.27
C LYS A 839 -27.40 -1.94 -0.47
N ASP A 840 -28.52 -1.97 0.23
CA ASP A 840 -29.87 -1.87 -0.36
C ASP A 840 -30.78 -0.89 0.41
N GLY A 841 -30.29 -0.29 1.50
CA GLY A 841 -31.07 0.61 2.34
C GLY A 841 -32.18 -0.10 3.11
N THR A 842 -32.17 -1.44 3.21
CA THR A 842 -33.17 -2.17 3.99
C THR A 842 -32.93 -2.01 5.49
N PRO A 843 -33.97 -1.98 6.32
CA PRO A 843 -33.80 -1.95 7.77
C PRO A 843 -33.26 -3.29 8.28
N ILE A 844 -32.14 -3.25 9.02
CA ILE A 844 -31.53 -4.45 9.63
C ILE A 844 -31.96 -4.67 11.08
N LEU A 845 -32.26 -3.58 11.80
CA LEU A 845 -32.72 -3.64 13.18
C LEU A 845 -34.24 -3.78 13.21
N GLY A 846 -34.76 -4.67 14.05
CA GLY A 846 -36.20 -4.85 14.19
C GLY A 846 -36.55 -5.80 15.32
N LEU A 847 -37.76 -5.64 15.85
CA LEU A 847 -38.32 -6.58 16.83
C LEU A 847 -38.61 -7.92 16.16
N ILE A 848 -38.39 -9.01 16.89
CA ILE A 848 -38.54 -10.38 16.40
C ILE A 848 -39.38 -11.23 17.35
N GLN A 849 -39.87 -12.37 16.85
CA GLN A 849 -40.54 -13.43 17.61
C GLN A 849 -41.74 -12.92 18.42
N ASP A 850 -41.69 -13.00 19.75
CA ASP A 850 -42.79 -12.73 20.67
C ASP A 850 -43.33 -11.31 20.55
N HIS A 851 -42.48 -10.34 20.21
CA HIS A 851 -42.90 -8.95 20.02
C HIS A 851 -43.84 -8.80 18.82
N VAL A 852 -43.61 -9.56 17.75
CA VAL A 852 -44.46 -9.55 16.55
C VAL A 852 -45.81 -10.19 16.87
N ILE A 853 -45.79 -11.33 17.57
CA ILE A 853 -47.00 -12.04 17.99
C ILE A 853 -47.83 -11.16 18.94
N SER A 854 -47.17 -10.54 19.93
CA SER A 854 -47.81 -9.64 20.89
C SER A 854 -48.39 -8.41 20.19
N GLY A 855 -47.66 -7.82 19.24
CA GLY A 855 -48.16 -6.71 18.43
C GLY A 855 -49.44 -7.06 17.67
N VAL A 856 -49.52 -8.25 17.08
CA VAL A 856 -50.75 -8.73 16.43
C VAL A 856 -51.87 -8.93 17.46
N LEU A 857 -51.62 -9.68 18.53
CA LEU A 857 -52.63 -9.96 19.56
C LEU A 857 -53.20 -8.69 20.21
N MET A 858 -52.35 -7.69 20.44
CA MET A 858 -52.76 -6.42 21.00
C MET A 858 -53.54 -5.56 20.00
N THR A 859 -53.21 -5.59 18.70
CA THR A 859 -53.81 -4.70 17.70
C THR A 859 -54.99 -5.31 16.92
N ILE A 860 -55.32 -6.58 17.17
CA ILE A 860 -56.51 -7.25 16.60
C ILE A 860 -57.78 -6.44 16.90
N ARG A 861 -58.63 -6.32 15.88
CA ARG A 861 -59.94 -5.67 16.02
C ARG A 861 -60.81 -6.51 16.96
N GLY A 862 -61.33 -5.87 18.01
CA GLY A 862 -62.13 -6.54 19.04
C GLY A 862 -61.38 -6.73 20.36
N GLN A 863 -60.07 -6.48 20.40
CA GLN A 863 -59.30 -6.48 21.65
C GLN A 863 -59.46 -5.14 22.39
N PHE A 864 -59.98 -5.23 23.62
CA PHE A 864 -60.21 -4.09 24.51
C PHE A 864 -59.53 -4.29 25.86
N PHE A 865 -59.08 -3.19 26.45
CA PHE A 865 -58.41 -3.14 27.74
C PHE A 865 -59.23 -2.31 28.73
N SER A 866 -59.26 -2.77 29.98
CA SER A 866 -59.75 -1.97 31.09
C SER A 866 -58.86 -0.75 31.31
N LYS A 867 -59.36 0.24 32.05
CA LYS A 867 -58.57 1.42 32.41
C LYS A 867 -57.27 1.04 33.12
N GLU A 868 -57.33 0.05 34.00
CA GLU A 868 -56.20 -0.37 34.84
C GLU A 868 -55.13 -1.07 34.00
N ASP A 869 -55.54 -2.00 33.14
CA ASP A 869 -54.63 -2.71 32.23
C ASP A 869 -53.97 -1.75 31.24
N PHE A 870 -54.75 -0.84 30.67
CA PHE A 870 -54.25 0.18 29.74
C PHE A 870 -53.20 1.08 30.41
N MET A 871 -53.49 1.55 31.63
CA MET A 871 -52.55 2.35 32.41
C MET A 871 -51.29 1.56 32.79
N HIS A 872 -51.43 0.28 33.15
CA HIS A 872 -50.30 -0.57 33.51
C HIS A 872 -49.35 -0.76 32.31
N LEU A 873 -49.90 -1.06 31.13
CA LEU A 873 -49.11 -1.22 29.90
C LEU A 873 -48.37 0.05 29.50
N ILE A 874 -49.03 1.20 29.59
CA ILE A 874 -48.40 2.51 29.34
C ILE A 874 -47.27 2.78 30.33
N LEU A 875 -47.50 2.55 31.62
CA LEU A 875 -46.48 2.77 32.65
C LEU A 875 -45.30 1.82 32.48
N ALA A 876 -45.53 0.57 32.08
CA ALA A 876 -44.46 -0.38 31.81
C ALA A 876 -43.60 0.05 30.61
N ALA A 877 -44.24 0.50 29.51
CA ALA A 877 -43.53 0.95 28.31
C ALA A 877 -42.76 2.27 28.55
N PHE A 878 -43.32 3.20 29.32
CA PHE A 878 -42.74 4.51 29.57
C PHE A 878 -42.16 4.68 30.99
N ALA A 879 -41.77 3.59 31.65
CA ALA A 879 -41.33 3.59 33.05
C ALA A 879 -40.19 4.58 33.36
N GLN A 880 -39.39 4.95 32.35
CA GLN A 880 -38.26 5.88 32.50
C GLN A 880 -38.65 7.37 32.33
N THR A 881 -39.87 7.66 31.86
CA THR A 881 -40.30 9.03 31.52
C THR A 881 -40.85 9.76 32.75
N LYS A 882 -40.30 10.94 33.05
CA LYS A 882 -40.76 11.82 34.15
C LYS A 882 -41.87 12.79 33.75
N ARG A 883 -42.27 12.81 32.48
CA ARG A 883 -43.31 13.71 31.96
C ARG A 883 -44.70 13.11 32.22
N ARG A 884 -45.68 13.98 32.45
CA ARG A 884 -47.09 13.57 32.57
C ARG A 884 -47.56 12.97 31.24
N LEU A 885 -48.03 11.73 31.29
CA LEU A 885 -48.55 11.01 30.12
C LEU A 885 -49.96 11.49 29.81
N HIS A 886 -50.22 11.82 28.54
CA HIS A 886 -51.55 12.17 28.05
C HIS A 886 -52.27 10.89 27.62
N ILE A 887 -53.43 10.61 28.22
CA ILE A 887 -54.20 9.39 27.99
C ILE A 887 -55.35 9.74 27.04
N PRO A 888 -55.52 9.02 25.91
CA PRO A 888 -56.63 9.26 25.00
C PRO A 888 -57.98 8.92 25.65
N PRO A 889 -59.11 9.52 25.19
CA PRO A 889 -60.43 9.11 25.65
C PRO A 889 -60.72 7.65 25.26
N PRO A 890 -61.53 6.91 26.06
CA PRO A 890 -61.84 5.51 25.80
C PRO A 890 -62.60 5.36 24.47
N ALA A 891 -62.35 4.25 23.76
CA ALA A 891 -63.08 3.93 22.52
C ALA A 891 -64.54 3.55 22.78
N ILE A 892 -64.81 2.92 23.92
CA ILE A 892 -66.16 2.58 24.38
C ILE A 892 -66.40 3.30 25.71
N VAL A 893 -67.50 4.04 25.80
CA VAL A 893 -67.85 4.80 27.01
C VAL A 893 -68.90 4.07 27.85
N TRP A 894 -69.78 3.28 27.22
CA TRP A 894 -70.88 2.55 27.84
C TRP A 894 -71.02 1.16 27.19
N PRO A 895 -71.31 0.07 27.93
CA PRO A 895 -71.62 -0.01 29.38
C PRO A 895 -70.40 0.15 30.31
N GLU A 896 -69.19 -0.09 29.81
CA GLU A 896 -67.93 0.09 30.54
C GLU A 896 -66.94 0.93 29.72
N LYS A 897 -66.03 1.63 30.42
CA LYS A 897 -64.98 2.43 29.78
C LYS A 897 -63.83 1.53 29.34
N LEU A 898 -63.72 1.32 28.03
CA LEU A 898 -62.72 0.43 27.44
C LEU A 898 -61.87 1.15 26.39
N TRP A 899 -60.59 0.81 26.36
CA TRP A 899 -59.63 1.29 25.37
C TRP A 899 -59.32 0.17 24.39
N SER A 900 -59.31 0.48 23.10
CA SER A 900 -58.88 -0.51 22.10
C SER A 900 -57.36 -0.67 22.11
N GLY A 901 -56.84 -1.83 21.74
CA GLY A 901 -55.38 -2.00 21.64
C GLY A 901 -54.70 -1.10 20.59
N LYS A 902 -55.43 -0.66 19.55
CA LYS A 902 -54.93 0.35 18.60
C LYS A 902 -54.76 1.74 19.21
N GLN A 903 -55.46 2.04 20.31
CA GLN A 903 -55.25 3.27 21.07
C GLN A 903 -54.02 3.22 21.96
N LEU A 904 -53.44 2.03 22.19
CA LEU A 904 -52.20 1.89 22.93
C LEU A 904 -50.98 2.16 22.03
N GLU A 905 -51.10 1.88 20.73
CA GLU A 905 -50.07 2.14 19.73
C GLU A 905 -49.97 3.62 19.33
N LYS A 906 -51.11 4.33 19.33
CA LYS A 906 -51.23 5.75 18.99
C LYS A 906 -50.95 6.65 20.18
#